data_AF-A0A954VLV1-F1
#
_entry.id   AF-A0A954VLV1-F1
#
_cell.length_a   1.000
_cell.length_b   1.000
_cell.length_c   1.000
_cell.angle_alpha   90.00
_cell.angle_beta   90.00
_cell.angle_gamma   90.00
#
_symmetry.space_group_name_H-M   'P 1'
#
loop_
_entity.id
_entity.type
_entity.pdbx_description
1 polymer ?
#
loop_
_entity_poly.entity_id
_entity_poly.type
_entity_poly.pdbx_seq_one_letter_code
_entity_poly.pdbx_strand_id
1 'polypeptide(L)'
;MVELTSWYGNLGVGLTNSLLLLAAEADFLTSFFQTFWQYFLVAVGLGFVIFVHELGHFLAAKTFGVRCDKFYVGFDVPISIGPIKLPRTLGKFQWGETEYGIGIIPLGGYVKMLGQDDDPRKAEEEAERIRLAQVEGGQVELDPRSYPAKPVWQRMIIISAGVIMNLIFAVVMAGVAYEAGVLYTPTLIGGVTSGGPAWQTDIRPGDQIMRIDGMQKDEPYWRFNDFLMTVAVRSFDKGKEPLSLALDRFGERRDFTVEPTNELDSSKRRYMIGISGSLGMQIHPEQAFLSASELESSNLDIRPGDRIVAVDGRELPIDERFGQATSVSLSEALEAKWNQPVELKLSRAEADAPPSTVTVQLPPQKVRTFGLGFRPGPIIAFSKNSVAEAAGLQLGDIPYKIDGVEIVNSWRLPNILAARKGEEIEFSILRGGYDGEVVTVRITVGHEVRFPLISPVGGSLTLQGLGLAYRSSAMLSQLPTSSGNEDANARVGDKLVQVRIDPTDAQRKQMEEIGFLESAFKELPVDEVHTTDSLYEQLQNVPIGIAIKCYFDRNGETVESTFKIESQTDWYWPWEFRGLNLQSLQRMHYANSFPDAVALGLTETWKRFTEVLYQLKILVTGKVGMDGFGGPIKIFQVAGAEASHGISRLLLFLTFLSANLAILNFLPIPALDGGHMMFLTAEAVLGRPINEAMQVRLTMFGVICLLSLMGFVIIKDLLDFF
;
A
#
# COMPACT_ATOMS: atom_id res chain seq x y z
N MET A 1 -32.87 -47.43 -39.69
CA MET A 1 -32.83 -45.96 -39.50
C MET A 1 -32.49 -45.53 -38.06
N VAL A 2 -32.15 -46.46 -37.14
CA VAL A 2 -31.78 -46.15 -35.74
C VAL A 2 -30.26 -46.28 -35.48
N GLU A 3 -29.48 -46.81 -36.42
CA GLU A 3 -28.00 -46.92 -36.28
C GLU A 3 -27.19 -45.83 -37.00
N LEU A 4 -27.84 -44.89 -37.69
CA LEU A 4 -27.15 -43.76 -38.37
C LEU A 4 -27.15 -42.47 -37.56
N THR A 5 -27.95 -42.38 -36.48
CA THR A 5 -28.05 -41.20 -35.60
C THR A 5 -27.10 -41.23 -34.41
N SER A 6 -26.54 -42.39 -34.03
CA SER A 6 -25.54 -42.47 -32.94
C SER A 6 -24.12 -42.08 -33.36
N TRP A 7 -23.85 -42.04 -34.68
CA TRP A 7 -22.53 -41.69 -35.21
C TRP A 7 -22.31 -40.17 -35.31
N TYR A 8 -23.35 -39.38 -35.57
CA TYR A 8 -23.26 -37.91 -35.64
C TYR A 8 -23.21 -37.22 -34.25
N GLY A 9 -23.81 -37.83 -33.21
CA GLY A 9 -23.78 -37.28 -31.86
C GLY A 9 -22.42 -37.35 -31.15
N ASN A 10 -21.63 -38.38 -31.43
CA ASN A 10 -20.31 -38.56 -30.80
C ASN A 10 -19.18 -37.78 -31.49
N LEU A 11 -19.32 -37.44 -32.78
CA LEU A 11 -18.39 -36.57 -33.50
C LEU A 11 -18.52 -35.10 -33.08
N GLY A 12 -19.74 -34.62 -32.80
CA GLY A 12 -20.00 -33.26 -32.31
C GLY A 12 -19.49 -33.00 -30.88
N VAL A 13 -19.71 -33.95 -29.96
CA VAL A 13 -19.26 -33.83 -28.55
C VAL A 13 -17.75 -34.04 -28.42
N GLY A 14 -17.16 -34.89 -29.26
CA GLY A 14 -15.71 -35.06 -29.35
C GLY A 14 -15.02 -33.79 -29.86
N LEU A 15 -15.51 -33.18 -30.95
CA LEU A 15 -14.96 -31.93 -31.47
C LEU A 15 -15.11 -30.75 -30.50
N THR A 16 -16.25 -30.62 -29.80
CA THR A 16 -16.40 -29.55 -28.78
C THR A 16 -15.52 -29.78 -27.57
N ASN A 17 -15.37 -31.02 -27.08
CA ASN A 17 -14.46 -31.31 -25.96
C ASN A 17 -12.99 -31.20 -26.36
N SER A 18 -12.62 -31.58 -27.59
CA SER A 18 -11.28 -31.38 -28.11
C SER A 18 -10.97 -29.90 -28.39
N LEU A 19 -11.96 -29.11 -28.83
CA LEU A 19 -11.82 -27.65 -28.97
C LEU A 19 -11.78 -26.95 -27.60
N LEU A 20 -12.52 -27.43 -26.59
CA LEU A 20 -12.44 -26.96 -25.21
C LEU A 20 -11.12 -27.36 -24.55
N LEU A 21 -10.60 -28.55 -24.82
CA LEU A 21 -9.26 -29.00 -24.38
C LEU A 21 -8.16 -28.23 -25.11
N LEU A 22 -8.29 -27.99 -26.41
CA LEU A 22 -7.35 -27.18 -27.18
C LEU A 22 -7.42 -25.70 -26.79
N ALA A 23 -8.59 -25.16 -26.46
CA ALA A 23 -8.74 -23.81 -25.94
C ALA A 23 -8.19 -23.71 -24.51
N ALA A 24 -8.44 -24.70 -23.64
CA ALA A 24 -7.84 -24.77 -22.31
C ALA A 24 -6.32 -24.99 -22.37
N GLU A 25 -5.82 -25.76 -23.33
CA GLU A 25 -4.39 -25.95 -23.60
C GLU A 25 -3.77 -24.70 -24.23
N ALA A 26 -4.47 -23.98 -25.10
CA ALA A 26 -4.01 -22.73 -25.70
C ALA A 26 -4.00 -21.60 -24.66
N ASP A 27 -5.01 -21.51 -23.80
CA ASP A 27 -5.09 -20.57 -22.68
C ASP A 27 -4.06 -20.92 -21.60
N PHE A 28 -3.86 -22.21 -21.33
CA PHE A 28 -2.79 -22.69 -20.46
C PHE A 28 -1.41 -22.38 -21.02
N LEU A 29 -1.16 -22.66 -22.30
CA LEU A 29 0.12 -22.35 -22.94
C LEU A 29 0.34 -20.84 -23.00
N THR A 30 -0.68 -20.06 -23.35
CA THR A 30 -0.58 -18.60 -23.42
C THR A 30 -0.32 -18.01 -22.05
N SER A 31 -1.07 -18.43 -21.03
CA SER A 31 -0.83 -17.99 -19.64
C SER A 31 0.52 -18.48 -19.12
N PHE A 32 0.93 -19.71 -19.43
CA PHE A 32 2.25 -20.25 -19.09
C PHE A 32 3.37 -19.45 -19.76
N PHE A 33 3.27 -19.18 -21.07
CA PHE A 33 4.25 -18.39 -21.81
C PHE A 33 4.28 -16.94 -21.33
N GLN A 34 3.14 -16.33 -21.03
CA GLN A 34 3.06 -14.98 -20.49
C GLN A 34 3.70 -14.91 -19.10
N THR A 35 3.37 -15.85 -18.21
CA THR A 35 3.95 -15.95 -16.87
C THR A 35 5.45 -16.22 -16.95
N PHE A 36 5.87 -17.17 -17.78
CA PHE A 36 7.28 -17.46 -18.05
C PHE A 36 8.01 -16.24 -18.60
N TRP A 37 7.40 -15.51 -19.54
CA TRP A 37 7.95 -14.31 -20.13
C TRP A 37 8.13 -13.18 -19.11
N GLN A 38 7.14 -12.97 -18.23
CA GLN A 38 7.24 -12.00 -17.13
C GLN A 38 8.41 -12.36 -16.19
N TYR A 39 8.52 -13.62 -15.77
CA TYR A 39 9.64 -14.07 -14.93
C TYR A 39 10.99 -13.99 -15.66
N PHE A 40 11.01 -14.29 -16.96
CA PHE A 40 12.20 -14.13 -17.79
C PHE A 40 12.64 -12.66 -17.84
N LEU A 41 11.72 -11.72 -18.07
CA LEU A 41 12.02 -10.28 -18.07
C LEU A 41 12.55 -9.81 -16.71
N VAL A 42 12.00 -10.32 -15.61
CA VAL A 42 12.50 -10.03 -14.26
C VAL A 42 13.94 -10.55 -14.10
N ALA A 43 14.21 -11.79 -14.48
CA ALA A 43 15.55 -12.38 -14.40
C ALA A 43 16.57 -11.63 -15.26
N VAL A 44 16.17 -11.23 -16.48
CA VAL A 44 16.98 -10.39 -17.36
C VAL A 44 17.22 -9.02 -16.74
N GLY A 45 16.20 -8.38 -16.19
CA GLY A 45 16.31 -7.07 -15.52
C GLY A 45 17.24 -7.11 -14.32
N LEU A 46 17.10 -8.11 -13.45
CA LEU A 46 18.00 -8.34 -12.31
C LEU A 46 19.44 -8.60 -12.76
N GLY A 47 19.63 -9.48 -13.75
CA GLY A 47 20.95 -9.75 -14.33
C GLY A 47 21.56 -8.51 -14.96
N PHE A 48 20.75 -7.63 -15.56
CA PHE A 48 21.21 -6.38 -16.16
C PHE A 48 21.64 -5.35 -15.11
N VAL A 49 20.93 -5.24 -13.99
CA VAL A 49 21.35 -4.37 -12.88
C VAL A 49 22.72 -4.79 -12.34
N ILE A 50 22.92 -6.10 -12.14
CA ILE A 50 24.22 -6.66 -11.73
C ILE A 50 25.28 -6.37 -12.80
N PHE A 51 24.98 -6.64 -14.07
CA PHE A 51 25.90 -6.36 -15.17
C PHE A 51 26.36 -4.89 -15.18
N VAL A 52 25.44 -3.93 -15.00
CA VAL A 52 25.78 -2.50 -15.00
C VAL A 52 26.67 -2.13 -13.81
N HIS A 53 26.44 -2.74 -12.65
CA HIS A 53 27.31 -2.61 -11.48
C HIS A 53 28.74 -3.07 -11.79
N GLU A 54 28.90 -4.31 -12.25
CA GLU A 54 30.20 -4.87 -12.62
C GLU A 54 30.89 -4.08 -13.74
N LEU A 55 30.09 -3.60 -14.71
CA LEU A 55 30.58 -2.75 -15.79
C LEU A 55 31.23 -1.46 -15.26
N GLY A 56 30.70 -0.89 -14.18
CA GLY A 56 31.30 0.27 -13.53
C GLY A 56 32.73 0.00 -13.06
N HIS A 57 32.92 -1.05 -12.27
CA HIS A 57 34.26 -1.47 -11.81
C HIS A 57 35.19 -1.77 -12.98
N PHE A 58 34.70 -2.52 -13.97
CA PHE A 58 35.48 -2.92 -15.14
C PHE A 58 35.95 -1.72 -15.97
N LEU A 59 35.05 -0.80 -16.29
CA LEU A 59 35.38 0.39 -17.07
C LEU A 59 36.39 1.26 -16.31
N ALA A 60 36.18 1.52 -15.03
CA ALA A 60 37.12 2.29 -14.21
C ALA A 60 38.50 1.61 -14.14
N ALA A 61 38.55 0.30 -13.90
CA ALA A 61 39.80 -0.46 -13.84
C ALA A 61 40.58 -0.36 -15.17
N LYS A 62 39.91 -0.55 -16.30
CA LYS A 62 40.51 -0.42 -17.63
C LYS A 62 41.01 1.01 -17.91
N THR A 63 40.30 2.05 -17.46
CA THR A 63 40.74 3.45 -17.65
C THR A 63 42.04 3.78 -16.90
N PHE A 64 42.31 3.12 -15.77
CA PHE A 64 43.57 3.25 -15.04
C PHE A 64 44.63 2.21 -15.44
N GLY A 65 44.38 1.44 -16.51
CA GLY A 65 45.29 0.43 -17.04
C GLY A 65 45.44 -0.80 -16.15
N VAL A 66 44.47 -1.08 -15.28
CA VAL A 66 44.40 -2.33 -14.52
C VAL A 66 43.99 -3.46 -15.47
N ARG A 67 44.69 -4.60 -15.39
CA ARG A 67 44.34 -5.79 -16.16
C ARG A 67 43.15 -6.50 -15.48
N CYS A 68 42.14 -6.83 -16.28
CA CYS A 68 40.99 -7.62 -15.85
C CYS A 68 41.00 -8.95 -16.60
N ASP A 69 41.09 -10.06 -15.88
CA ASP A 69 41.16 -11.40 -16.47
C ASP A 69 39.77 -11.96 -16.78
N LYS A 70 38.76 -11.61 -15.97
CA LYS A 70 37.37 -12.07 -16.14
C LYS A 70 36.36 -10.95 -15.93
N PHE A 71 35.28 -11.00 -16.70
CA PHE A 71 34.07 -10.21 -16.53
C PHE A 71 32.87 -11.14 -16.62
N TYR A 72 32.18 -11.38 -15.50
CA TYR A 72 31.12 -12.37 -15.44
C TYR A 72 29.84 -11.79 -14.84
N VAL A 73 28.71 -12.14 -15.46
CA VAL A 73 27.37 -11.96 -14.88
C VAL A 73 26.91 -13.33 -14.38
N GLY A 74 26.64 -13.45 -13.10
CA GLY A 74 26.46 -14.72 -12.42
C GLY A 74 27.79 -15.38 -12.01
N PHE A 75 27.76 -16.22 -10.98
CA PHE A 75 28.94 -16.94 -10.51
C PHE A 75 29.18 -18.25 -11.27
N ASP A 76 30.44 -18.52 -11.63
CA ASP A 76 30.89 -19.71 -12.38
C ASP A 76 31.32 -20.87 -11.46
N VAL A 77 30.50 -21.18 -10.43
CA VAL A 77 30.79 -22.21 -9.43
C VAL A 77 30.42 -23.61 -9.95
N PRO A 78 31.27 -24.64 -9.75
CA PRO A 78 30.91 -26.02 -10.03
C PRO A 78 29.83 -26.52 -9.07
N ILE A 79 28.61 -26.72 -9.56
CA ILE A 79 27.52 -27.35 -8.80
C ILE A 79 27.45 -28.84 -9.14
N SER A 80 27.55 -29.69 -8.12
CA SER A 80 27.32 -31.13 -8.24
C SER A 80 26.17 -31.52 -7.31
N ILE A 81 25.03 -31.94 -7.88
CA ILE A 81 23.89 -32.46 -7.11
C ILE A 81 23.84 -33.98 -7.36
N GLY A 82 24.42 -34.75 -6.45
CA GLY A 82 24.57 -36.20 -6.61
C GLY A 82 25.39 -36.54 -7.87
N PRO A 83 24.89 -37.40 -8.78
CA PRO A 83 25.61 -37.76 -10.02
C PRO A 83 25.54 -36.69 -11.12
N ILE A 84 24.73 -35.63 -10.95
CA ILE A 84 24.52 -34.60 -11.98
C ILE A 84 25.56 -33.49 -11.80
N LYS A 85 26.42 -33.32 -12.80
CA LYS A 85 27.36 -32.19 -12.91
C LYS A 85 26.78 -31.14 -13.84
N LEU A 86 26.41 -29.99 -13.28
CA LEU A 86 25.97 -28.86 -14.08
C LEU A 86 27.19 -28.14 -14.69
N PRO A 87 27.07 -27.59 -15.92
CA PRO A 87 28.11 -26.76 -16.50
C PRO A 87 28.34 -25.52 -15.64
N ARG A 88 29.60 -25.07 -15.52
CA ARG A 88 29.97 -23.88 -14.73
C ARG A 88 29.41 -22.57 -15.30
N THR A 89 29.16 -22.54 -16.61
CA THR A 89 28.78 -21.33 -17.34
C THR A 89 27.71 -21.68 -18.37
N LEU A 90 26.78 -20.75 -18.61
CA LEU A 90 25.81 -20.84 -19.71
C LEU A 90 26.46 -20.48 -21.07
N GLY A 91 27.52 -19.69 -21.05
CA GLY A 91 28.32 -19.35 -22.23
C GLY A 91 29.51 -18.46 -21.86
N LYS A 92 30.57 -18.48 -22.68
CA LYS A 92 31.75 -17.61 -22.51
C LYS A 92 32.48 -17.36 -23.82
N PHE A 93 33.16 -16.22 -23.92
CA PHE A 93 34.04 -15.89 -25.04
C PHE A 93 35.23 -15.06 -24.56
N GLN A 94 36.34 -15.17 -25.27
CA GLN A 94 37.54 -14.38 -24.99
C GLN A 94 37.56 -13.17 -25.93
N TRP A 95 37.73 -11.97 -25.37
CA TRP A 95 37.99 -10.77 -26.17
C TRP A 95 39.15 -9.96 -25.59
N GLY A 96 40.24 -9.90 -26.36
CA GLY A 96 41.52 -9.40 -25.87
C GLY A 96 42.05 -10.25 -24.71
N GLU A 97 42.44 -9.59 -23.63
CA GLU A 97 42.97 -10.22 -22.40
C GLU A 97 41.89 -10.63 -21.39
N THR A 98 40.61 -10.34 -21.65
CA THR A 98 39.50 -10.57 -20.71
C THR A 98 38.58 -11.69 -21.21
N GLU A 99 38.26 -12.63 -20.33
CA GLU A 99 37.23 -13.65 -20.55
C GLU A 99 35.86 -13.09 -20.11
N TYR A 100 34.89 -13.07 -21.02
CA TYR A 100 33.52 -12.65 -20.75
C TYR A 100 32.63 -13.88 -20.64
N GLY A 101 31.77 -13.95 -19.62
CA GLY A 101 30.91 -15.12 -19.45
C GLY A 101 29.65 -14.89 -18.64
N ILE A 102 28.73 -15.86 -18.74
CA ILE A 102 27.51 -15.94 -17.92
C ILE A 102 27.62 -17.17 -17.02
N GLY A 103 27.65 -16.95 -15.71
CA GLY A 103 27.70 -18.01 -14.71
C GLY A 103 26.38 -18.78 -14.57
N ILE A 104 26.42 -19.99 -14.00
CA ILE A 104 25.23 -20.81 -13.77
C ILE A 104 24.39 -20.33 -12.57
N ILE A 105 25.01 -19.60 -11.64
CA ILE A 105 24.34 -19.02 -10.47
C ILE A 105 24.01 -17.55 -10.78
N PRO A 106 22.73 -17.16 -10.92
CA PRO A 106 22.34 -15.80 -11.28
C PRO A 106 22.44 -14.77 -10.12
N LEU A 107 22.92 -15.18 -8.95
CA LEU A 107 22.93 -14.40 -7.71
C LEU A 107 24.20 -13.55 -7.53
N GLY A 108 24.56 -12.72 -8.51
CA GLY A 108 25.71 -11.80 -8.42
C GLY A 108 26.49 -11.71 -9.72
N GLY A 109 27.63 -11.04 -9.70
CA GLY A 109 28.57 -10.91 -10.80
C GLY A 109 29.96 -10.66 -10.22
N TYR A 110 30.99 -10.68 -11.07
CA TYR A 110 32.32 -10.26 -10.63
C TYR A 110 33.22 -9.81 -11.78
N VAL A 111 34.12 -8.89 -11.45
CA VAL A 111 35.26 -8.50 -12.29
C VAL A 111 36.55 -8.96 -11.63
N LYS A 112 37.22 -9.96 -12.21
CA LYS A 112 38.52 -10.41 -11.69
C LYS A 112 39.62 -9.46 -12.14
N MET A 113 40.10 -8.62 -11.24
CA MET A 113 41.23 -7.71 -11.47
C MET A 113 42.55 -8.36 -11.03
N LEU A 114 43.63 -8.06 -11.75
CA LEU A 114 44.95 -8.56 -11.42
C LEU A 114 45.40 -8.04 -10.04
N GLY A 115 45.69 -8.94 -9.10
CA GLY A 115 46.10 -8.61 -7.72
C GLY A 115 44.96 -8.27 -6.76
N GLN A 116 43.69 -8.45 -7.16
CA GLN A 116 42.52 -8.40 -6.28
C GLN A 116 41.80 -9.74 -6.42
N ASP A 117 42.23 -10.75 -5.66
CA ASP A 117 41.58 -12.07 -5.64
C ASP A 117 40.65 -12.17 -4.41
N ASP A 118 39.35 -12.35 -4.67
CA ASP A 118 38.32 -12.44 -3.62
C ASP A 118 38.32 -13.80 -2.89
N ASP A 119 39.17 -14.75 -3.33
CA ASP A 119 39.42 -16.02 -2.62
C ASP A 119 40.50 -15.81 -1.55
N PRO A 120 40.14 -15.81 -0.25
CA PRO A 120 41.07 -15.49 0.83
C PRO A 120 42.24 -16.46 0.94
N ARG A 121 42.11 -17.69 0.41
CA ARG A 121 43.22 -18.66 0.35
C ARG A 121 44.28 -18.26 -0.67
N LYS A 122 43.87 -17.69 -1.80
CA LYS A 122 44.79 -17.21 -2.85
C LYS A 122 45.35 -15.84 -2.52
N ALA A 123 44.57 -15.00 -1.85
CA ALA A 123 45.03 -13.74 -1.30
C ALA A 123 46.12 -13.96 -0.24
N GLU A 124 45.98 -14.97 0.64
CA GLU A 124 47.03 -15.37 1.58
C GLU A 124 48.26 -15.96 0.87
N GLU A 125 48.10 -16.79 -0.17
CA GLU A 125 49.23 -17.30 -0.98
C GLU A 125 49.99 -16.19 -1.71
N GLU A 126 49.28 -15.20 -2.26
CA GLU A 126 49.88 -14.03 -2.93
C GLU A 126 50.55 -13.10 -1.92
N ALA A 127 49.91 -12.85 -0.77
CA ALA A 127 50.49 -12.11 0.35
C ALA A 127 51.72 -12.81 0.93
N GLU A 128 51.70 -14.14 1.09
CA GLU A 128 52.82 -14.94 1.56
C GLU A 128 53.96 -14.93 0.54
N ARG A 129 53.66 -14.97 -0.76
CA ARG A 129 54.65 -14.77 -1.84
C ARG A 129 55.29 -13.39 -1.78
N ILE A 130 54.50 -12.32 -1.56
CA ILE A 130 54.97 -10.94 -1.37
C ILE A 130 55.85 -10.85 -0.10
N ARG A 131 55.44 -11.48 1.00
CA ARG A 131 56.16 -11.47 2.28
C ARG A 131 57.48 -12.24 2.22
N LEU A 132 57.49 -13.42 1.60
CA LEU A 132 58.69 -14.25 1.40
C LEU A 132 59.72 -13.52 0.53
N ALA A 133 59.27 -12.86 -0.54
CA ALA A 133 60.14 -12.05 -1.39
C ALA A 133 60.71 -10.81 -0.68
N GLN A 134 59.96 -10.18 0.25
CA GLN A 134 60.47 -9.11 1.11
C GLN A 134 61.52 -9.60 2.14
N VAL A 135 61.36 -10.82 2.67
CA VAL A 135 62.31 -11.44 3.62
C VAL A 135 63.63 -11.82 2.95
N GLU A 136 63.61 -12.17 1.66
CA GLU A 136 64.82 -12.46 0.86
C GLU A 136 65.54 -11.20 0.32
N GLY A 137 65.11 -9.99 0.73
CA GLY A 137 65.71 -8.73 0.28
C GLY A 137 65.41 -8.36 -1.18
N GLY A 138 64.46 -9.05 -1.81
CA GLY A 138 63.97 -8.72 -3.15
C GLY A 138 62.95 -7.59 -3.11
N GLN A 139 63.09 -6.61 -4.01
CA GLN A 139 61.99 -5.67 -4.27
C GLN A 139 60.85 -6.46 -4.93
N VAL A 140 59.72 -6.57 -4.24
CA VAL A 140 58.49 -7.08 -4.84
C VAL A 140 57.96 -6.00 -5.76
N GLU A 141 58.39 -6.06 -7.03
CA GLU A 141 57.87 -5.18 -8.06
C GLU A 141 56.47 -5.68 -8.42
N LEU A 142 55.44 -5.07 -7.79
CA LEU A 142 54.05 -5.31 -8.17
C LEU A 142 53.89 -4.97 -9.65
N ASP A 143 53.18 -5.82 -10.41
CA ASP A 143 52.88 -5.52 -11.81
C ASP A 143 52.23 -4.12 -11.87
N PRO A 144 52.76 -3.17 -12.66
CA PRO A 144 52.18 -1.83 -12.79
C PRO A 144 50.72 -1.83 -13.25
N ARG A 145 50.26 -2.94 -13.86
CA ARG A 145 48.86 -3.19 -14.27
C ARG A 145 48.04 -3.94 -13.21
N SER A 146 48.60 -4.23 -12.04
CA SER A 146 47.87 -4.78 -10.91
C SER A 146 47.09 -3.70 -10.17
N TYR A 147 45.99 -4.09 -9.54
CA TYR A 147 45.14 -3.23 -8.73
C TYR A 147 45.89 -2.67 -7.50
N PRO A 148 46.62 -3.46 -6.69
CA PRO A 148 47.36 -2.95 -5.53
C PRO A 148 48.47 -1.96 -5.89
N ALA A 149 49.03 -2.02 -7.11
CA ALA A 149 50.04 -1.08 -7.58
C ALA A 149 49.49 0.33 -7.84
N LYS A 150 48.17 0.51 -7.91
CA LYS A 150 47.55 1.82 -8.18
C LYS A 150 47.50 2.70 -6.92
N PRO A 151 47.68 4.03 -7.06
CA PRO A 151 47.45 4.98 -5.98
C PRO A 151 46.06 4.81 -5.35
N VAL A 152 45.96 5.07 -4.05
CA VAL A 152 44.72 4.86 -3.28
C VAL A 152 43.53 5.52 -3.95
N TRP A 153 43.64 6.79 -4.38
CA TRP A 153 42.52 7.49 -5.04
C TRP A 153 42.03 6.81 -6.33
N GLN A 154 42.91 6.15 -7.11
CA GLN A 154 42.50 5.38 -8.30
C GLN A 154 41.71 4.14 -7.88
N ARG A 155 42.20 3.41 -6.87
CA ARG A 155 41.50 2.26 -6.28
C ARG A 155 40.13 2.65 -5.71
N MET A 156 40.04 3.81 -5.05
CA MET A 156 38.77 4.36 -4.54
C MET A 156 37.77 4.63 -5.66
N ILE A 157 38.21 5.18 -6.80
CA ILE A 157 37.35 5.38 -7.98
C ILE A 157 36.90 4.04 -8.55
N ILE A 158 37.81 3.06 -8.68
CA ILE A 158 37.48 1.73 -9.23
C ILE A 158 36.39 1.04 -8.40
N ILE A 159 36.48 1.06 -7.08
CA ILE A 159 35.46 0.44 -6.20
C ILE A 159 34.17 1.27 -6.17
N SER A 160 34.23 2.61 -6.15
CA SER A 160 33.00 3.41 -6.15
C SER A 160 32.27 3.41 -7.49
N ALA A 161 32.94 3.04 -8.60
CA ALA A 161 32.37 3.07 -9.93
C ALA A 161 31.14 2.16 -10.10
N GLY A 162 31.11 0.98 -9.46
CA GLY A 162 29.95 0.10 -9.51
C GLY A 162 28.71 0.72 -8.84
N VAL A 163 28.89 1.34 -7.68
CA VAL A 163 27.83 2.07 -6.97
C VAL A 163 27.32 3.27 -7.80
N ILE A 164 28.24 4.05 -8.36
CA ILE A 164 27.90 5.22 -9.19
C ILE A 164 27.15 4.79 -10.45
N MET A 165 27.57 3.71 -11.12
CA MET A 165 26.89 3.21 -12.31
C MET A 165 25.48 2.72 -12.03
N ASN A 166 25.23 2.11 -10.86
CA ASN A 166 23.87 1.77 -10.45
C ASN A 166 23.00 3.02 -10.26
N LEU A 167 23.52 4.08 -9.62
CA LEU A 167 22.75 5.33 -9.51
C LEU A 167 22.45 5.95 -10.88
N ILE A 168 23.42 5.94 -11.81
CA ILE A 168 23.21 6.42 -13.19
C ILE A 168 22.15 5.56 -13.88
N PHE A 169 22.24 4.24 -13.74
CA PHE A 169 21.28 3.31 -14.33
C PHE A 169 19.86 3.54 -13.80
N ALA A 170 19.71 3.76 -12.50
CA ALA A 170 18.43 4.08 -11.88
C ALA A 170 17.80 5.34 -12.50
N VAL A 171 18.60 6.39 -12.71
CA VAL A 171 18.15 7.64 -13.35
C VAL A 171 17.70 7.39 -14.78
N VAL A 172 18.47 6.62 -15.55
CA VAL A 172 18.14 6.30 -16.95
C VAL A 172 16.85 5.48 -17.03
N MET A 173 16.71 4.42 -16.23
CA MET A 173 15.50 3.58 -16.23
C MET A 173 14.26 4.39 -15.86
N ALA A 174 14.35 5.26 -14.85
CA ALA A 174 13.24 6.12 -14.47
C ALA A 174 12.92 7.14 -15.56
N GLY A 175 13.92 7.78 -16.16
CA GLY A 175 13.71 8.70 -17.28
C GLY A 175 12.98 8.04 -18.44
N VAL A 176 13.40 6.85 -18.86
CA VAL A 176 12.72 6.05 -19.91
C VAL A 176 11.32 5.64 -19.47
N ALA A 177 11.10 5.32 -18.20
CA ALA A 177 9.77 5.01 -17.69
C ALA A 177 8.82 6.21 -17.82
N TYR A 178 9.29 7.42 -17.52
CA TYR A 178 8.50 8.65 -17.68
C TYR A 178 8.30 9.04 -19.15
N GLU A 179 9.24 8.73 -20.05
CA GLU A 179 9.01 8.85 -21.50
C GLU A 179 7.91 7.90 -21.98
N ALA A 180 7.89 6.66 -21.48
CA ALA A 180 6.84 5.68 -21.77
C ALA A 180 5.50 6.01 -21.05
N GLY A 181 5.53 6.89 -20.07
CA GLY A 181 4.42 7.26 -19.21
C GLY A 181 4.31 6.37 -17.98
N VAL A 182 4.27 7.00 -16.81
CA VAL A 182 4.13 6.32 -15.51
C VAL A 182 2.72 6.50 -14.98
N LEU A 183 2.05 5.38 -14.72
CA LEU A 183 0.77 5.35 -14.04
C LEU A 183 0.95 5.66 -12.55
N TYR A 184 0.26 6.67 -12.04
CA TYR A 184 0.33 7.08 -10.64
C TYR A 184 -1.04 7.44 -10.06
N THR A 185 -1.16 7.35 -8.74
CA THR A 185 -2.35 7.79 -7.99
C THR A 185 -2.11 9.20 -7.47
N PRO A 186 -2.84 10.22 -7.96
CA PRO A 186 -2.62 11.60 -7.54
C PRO A 186 -3.04 11.82 -6.07
N THR A 187 -2.51 12.86 -5.46
CA THR A 187 -2.87 13.34 -4.12
C THR A 187 -4.24 14.03 -4.02
N LEU A 188 -5.24 13.52 -4.75
CA LEU A 188 -6.62 13.99 -4.67
C LEU A 188 -7.32 13.34 -3.47
N ILE A 189 -7.90 14.15 -2.59
CA ILE A 189 -8.64 13.67 -1.42
C ILE A 189 -10.00 13.15 -1.87
N GLY A 190 -10.25 11.87 -1.61
CA GLY A 190 -11.53 11.20 -1.88
C GLY A 190 -12.49 11.27 -0.71
N GLY A 191 -11.95 11.17 0.50
CA GLY A 191 -12.71 11.15 1.74
C GLY A 191 -11.92 11.75 2.91
N VAL A 192 -12.64 12.19 3.92
CA VAL A 192 -12.09 12.69 5.18
C VAL A 192 -12.73 11.94 6.34
N THR A 193 -11.94 11.63 7.36
CA THR A 193 -12.40 10.88 8.52
C THR A 193 -13.29 11.75 9.41
N SER A 194 -14.44 11.21 9.82
CA SER A 194 -15.37 11.79 10.79
C SER A 194 -14.63 12.27 12.05
N GLY A 195 -14.76 13.56 12.36
CA GLY A 195 -14.10 14.19 13.53
C GLY A 195 -12.58 14.29 13.46
N GLY A 196 -11.93 13.84 12.38
CA GLY A 196 -10.49 13.83 12.22
C GLY A 196 -9.89 15.22 11.95
N PRO A 197 -8.55 15.37 12.02
CA PRO A 197 -7.90 16.68 11.85
C PRO A 197 -8.18 17.39 10.53
N ALA A 198 -8.21 16.65 9.41
CA ALA A 198 -8.55 17.21 8.10
C ALA A 198 -9.99 17.77 8.08
N TRP A 199 -10.95 17.01 8.62
CA TRP A 199 -12.34 17.43 8.72
C TRP A 199 -12.51 18.68 9.60
N GLN A 200 -11.83 18.73 10.75
CA GLN A 200 -11.87 19.89 11.66
C GLN A 200 -11.35 21.19 11.01
N THR A 201 -10.45 21.07 10.04
CA THR A 201 -9.77 22.23 9.42
C THR A 201 -10.39 22.69 8.10
N ASP A 202 -11.55 22.14 7.71
CA ASP A 202 -12.23 22.39 6.42
C ASP A 202 -11.47 21.84 5.19
N ILE A 203 -10.66 20.79 5.37
CA ILE A 203 -10.18 20.00 4.22
C ILE A 203 -11.31 19.09 3.77
N ARG A 204 -11.56 19.04 2.46
CA ARG A 204 -12.75 18.39 1.87
C ARG A 204 -12.36 17.39 0.77
N PRO A 205 -13.21 16.38 0.51
CA PRO A 205 -13.16 15.65 -0.76
C PRO A 205 -13.10 16.62 -1.96
N GLY A 206 -12.22 16.34 -2.92
CA GLY A 206 -11.95 17.20 -4.07
C GLY A 206 -10.76 18.14 -3.91
N ASP A 207 -10.26 18.35 -2.68
CA ASP A 207 -8.99 19.06 -2.50
C ASP A 207 -7.81 18.19 -3.00
N GLN A 208 -6.89 18.78 -3.75
CA GLN A 208 -5.65 18.13 -4.15
C GLN A 208 -4.50 18.66 -3.30
N ILE A 209 -3.74 17.77 -2.67
CA ILE A 209 -2.56 18.18 -1.91
C ILE A 209 -1.41 18.47 -2.87
N MET A 210 -0.95 19.71 -2.86
CA MET A 210 0.12 20.20 -3.74
C MET A 210 1.46 20.29 -3.00
N ARG A 211 1.42 20.49 -1.69
CA ARG A 211 2.63 20.73 -0.89
C ARG A 211 2.44 20.42 0.59
N ILE A 212 3.50 19.93 1.23
CA ILE A 212 3.60 19.73 2.68
C ILE A 212 4.87 20.41 3.22
N ASP A 213 4.91 20.74 4.51
CA ASP A 213 6.09 21.09 5.31
C ASP A 213 7.45 21.20 4.57
N GLY A 214 7.96 22.42 4.42
CA GLY A 214 9.32 22.66 3.95
C GLY A 214 9.60 22.31 2.48
N MET A 215 8.65 21.72 1.75
CA MET A 215 8.75 21.60 0.30
C MET A 215 8.83 22.99 -0.33
N GLN A 216 9.80 23.17 -1.24
CA GLN A 216 10.07 24.49 -1.83
C GLN A 216 9.08 24.87 -2.93
N LYS A 217 8.48 23.87 -3.58
CA LYS A 217 7.59 24.05 -4.74
C LYS A 217 6.37 23.14 -4.60
N ASP A 218 5.30 23.54 -5.27
CA ASP A 218 4.11 22.71 -5.44
C ASP A 218 4.42 21.57 -6.41
N GLU A 219 3.87 20.39 -6.13
CA GLU A 219 4.07 19.17 -6.90
C GLU A 219 2.72 18.63 -7.41
N PRO A 220 2.26 19.03 -8.61
CA PRO A 220 0.97 18.60 -9.16
C PRO A 220 0.89 17.10 -9.45
N TYR A 221 2.03 16.43 -9.64
CA TYR A 221 2.10 14.99 -9.92
C TYR A 221 2.46 14.18 -8.68
N TRP A 222 2.29 14.75 -7.49
CA TRP A 222 2.62 14.06 -6.25
C TRP A 222 1.75 12.82 -6.08
N ARG A 223 2.35 11.73 -5.60
CA ARG A 223 1.66 10.44 -5.47
C ARG A 223 1.09 10.29 -4.08
N PHE A 224 -0.13 9.78 -3.97
CA PHE A 224 -0.81 9.65 -2.68
C PHE A 224 -0.02 8.82 -1.67
N ASN A 225 0.59 7.70 -2.09
CA ASN A 225 1.45 6.90 -1.21
C ASN A 225 2.69 7.65 -0.73
N ASP A 226 3.25 8.54 -1.55
CA ASP A 226 4.41 9.36 -1.18
C ASP A 226 4.02 10.38 -0.11
N PHE A 227 2.84 10.97 -0.26
CA PHE A 227 2.25 11.84 0.75
C PHE A 227 2.03 11.10 2.07
N LEU A 228 1.38 9.93 2.03
CA LEU A 228 1.14 9.11 3.22
C LEU A 228 2.47 8.75 3.91
N MET A 229 3.49 8.39 3.14
CA MET A 229 4.81 8.11 3.69
C MET A 229 5.48 9.33 4.29
N THR A 230 5.36 10.49 3.65
CA THR A 230 5.89 11.75 4.18
C THR A 230 5.25 12.12 5.52
N VAL A 231 3.92 11.98 5.64
CA VAL A 231 3.19 12.19 6.90
C VAL A 231 3.61 11.15 7.95
N ALA A 232 3.74 9.88 7.56
CA ALA A 232 4.16 8.80 8.46
C ALA A 232 5.59 9.04 9.00
N VAL A 233 6.54 9.38 8.13
CA VAL A 233 7.93 9.72 8.51
C VAL A 233 7.95 10.87 9.50
N ARG A 234 7.27 11.96 9.13
CA ARG A 234 7.15 13.14 9.96
C ARG A 234 6.57 12.81 11.33
N SER A 235 5.60 11.89 11.41
CA SER A 235 4.97 11.51 12.68
C SER A 235 5.98 10.95 13.70
N PHE A 236 7.03 10.25 13.24
CA PHE A 236 8.06 9.70 14.13
C PHE A 236 9.10 10.73 14.61
N ASP A 237 9.30 11.81 13.84
CA ASP A 237 10.30 12.83 14.13
C ASP A 237 9.68 14.07 14.83
N LYS A 238 8.44 14.44 14.48
CA LYS A 238 7.74 15.66 14.96
C LYS A 238 6.44 15.39 15.73
N GLY A 239 5.94 14.15 15.77
CA GLY A 239 4.73 13.80 16.52
C GLY A 239 3.52 14.67 16.15
N LYS A 240 2.90 15.29 17.17
CA LYS A 240 1.69 16.12 17.03
C LYS A 240 1.93 17.53 16.47
N GLU A 241 3.17 17.93 16.22
CA GLU A 241 3.44 19.30 15.75
C GLU A 241 2.56 19.64 14.53
N PRO A 242 2.01 20.87 14.44
CA PRO A 242 1.15 21.26 13.33
C PRO A 242 1.83 21.12 11.96
N LEU A 243 1.07 20.60 11.01
CA LEU A 243 1.48 20.34 9.64
C LEU A 243 0.94 21.45 8.72
N SER A 244 1.81 22.05 7.92
CA SER A 244 1.41 23.01 6.89
C SER A 244 1.15 22.29 5.57
N LEU A 245 -0.02 22.55 4.97
CA LEU A 245 -0.44 22.01 3.70
C LEU A 245 -0.83 23.13 2.75
N ALA A 246 -0.39 23.06 1.49
CA ALA A 246 -0.96 23.85 0.40
C ALA A 246 -1.80 22.92 -0.48
N LEU A 247 -3.06 23.26 -0.63
CA LEU A 247 -4.04 22.51 -1.40
C LEU A 247 -4.51 23.32 -2.61
N ASP A 248 -4.85 22.62 -3.68
CA ASP A 248 -5.61 23.15 -4.79
C ASP A 248 -7.06 22.67 -4.63
N ARG A 249 -8.00 23.63 -4.50
CA ARG A 249 -9.44 23.39 -4.50
C ARG A 249 -10.00 23.94 -5.80
N PHE A 250 -10.15 23.09 -6.82
CA PHE A 250 -10.72 23.43 -8.13
C PHE A 250 -10.07 24.66 -8.79
N GLY A 251 -8.74 24.72 -8.78
CA GLY A 251 -7.92 25.81 -9.32
C GLY A 251 -7.58 26.91 -8.32
N GLU A 252 -8.21 26.93 -7.15
CA GLU A 252 -7.94 27.90 -6.09
C GLU A 252 -6.93 27.32 -5.09
N ARG A 253 -5.77 27.97 -4.97
CA ARG A 253 -4.77 27.62 -3.97
C ARG A 253 -5.24 28.05 -2.57
N ARG A 254 -5.18 27.13 -1.61
CA ARG A 254 -5.53 27.34 -0.20
C ARG A 254 -4.47 26.74 0.72
N ASP A 255 -4.09 27.47 1.75
CA ASP A 255 -3.14 26.99 2.76
C ASP A 255 -3.87 26.59 4.04
N PHE A 256 -3.47 25.46 4.61
CA PHE A 256 -4.04 24.89 5.82
C PHE A 256 -2.94 24.58 6.84
N THR A 257 -3.30 24.65 8.11
CA THR A 257 -2.47 24.16 9.21
C THR A 257 -3.29 23.14 9.98
N VAL A 258 -2.79 21.91 10.05
CA VAL A 258 -3.52 20.76 10.57
C VAL A 258 -2.73 20.17 11.73
N GLU A 259 -3.35 20.01 12.90
CA GLU A 259 -2.73 19.32 14.03
C GLU A 259 -3.00 17.80 13.93
N PRO A 260 -1.99 16.96 13.64
CA PRO A 260 -2.19 15.52 13.50
C PRO A 260 -2.59 14.84 14.81
N THR A 261 -3.28 13.70 14.73
CA THR A 261 -3.67 12.89 15.90
C THR A 261 -3.22 11.43 15.77
N ASN A 262 -2.87 10.80 16.88
CA ASN A 262 -2.59 9.36 16.94
C ASN A 262 -3.84 8.51 17.27
N GLU A 263 -5.00 9.16 17.48
CA GLU A 263 -6.27 8.48 17.77
C GLU A 263 -6.72 7.54 16.65
N LEU A 264 -6.28 7.81 15.42
CA LEU A 264 -6.63 7.04 14.23
C LEU A 264 -5.69 5.83 14.00
N ASP A 265 -4.64 5.66 14.81
CA ASP A 265 -3.67 4.56 14.69
C ASP A 265 -3.85 3.58 15.85
N SER A 266 -4.00 2.29 15.55
CA SER A 266 -4.32 1.27 16.57
C SER A 266 -3.17 1.11 17.57
N SER A 267 -1.93 1.33 17.13
CA SER A 267 -0.76 1.30 18.01
C SER A 267 -0.56 2.61 18.80
N LYS A 268 -1.33 3.67 18.49
CA LYS A 268 -1.17 5.04 18.99
C LYS A 268 0.24 5.63 18.77
N ARG A 269 1.04 5.05 17.86
CA ARG A 269 2.44 5.45 17.60
C ARG A 269 2.56 6.44 16.46
N ARG A 270 1.63 6.40 15.49
CA ARG A 270 1.67 7.26 14.31
C ARG A 270 0.61 8.34 14.41
N TYR A 271 1.03 9.57 14.11
CA TYR A 271 0.13 10.71 14.00
C TYR A 271 -0.33 10.88 12.55
N MET A 272 -1.63 11.03 12.36
CA MET A 272 -2.31 11.05 11.07
C MET A 272 -3.31 12.20 11.00
N ILE A 273 -3.73 12.55 9.79
CA ILE A 273 -4.66 13.66 9.54
C ILE A 273 -6.06 13.21 9.09
N GLY A 274 -6.29 11.90 8.88
CA GLY A 274 -7.61 11.33 8.56
C GLY A 274 -8.11 11.68 7.15
N ILE A 275 -7.35 11.32 6.12
CA ILE A 275 -7.74 11.47 4.71
C ILE A 275 -7.60 10.15 3.95
N SER A 276 -8.38 9.98 2.88
CA SER A 276 -8.25 8.88 1.92
C SER A 276 -8.09 9.43 0.50
N GLY A 277 -7.47 8.62 -0.38
CA GLY A 277 -7.28 8.98 -1.78
C GLY A 277 -8.58 8.82 -2.57
N SER A 278 -8.76 9.65 -3.59
CA SER A 278 -9.91 9.55 -4.49
C SER A 278 -9.90 8.27 -5.31
N LEU A 279 -11.09 7.74 -5.56
CA LEU A 279 -11.31 6.67 -6.52
C LEU A 279 -11.59 7.27 -7.91
N GLY A 280 -11.43 6.43 -8.92
CA GLY A 280 -11.82 6.72 -10.30
C GLY A 280 -13.30 6.40 -10.54
N MET A 281 -13.69 6.48 -11.81
CA MET A 281 -15.05 6.15 -12.25
C MET A 281 -15.16 4.73 -12.83
N GLN A 282 -14.08 3.95 -12.76
CA GLN A 282 -14.04 2.59 -13.27
C GLN A 282 -14.34 1.61 -12.14
N ILE A 283 -15.29 0.71 -12.38
CA ILE A 283 -15.55 -0.46 -11.54
C ILE A 283 -14.28 -1.31 -11.53
N HIS A 284 -13.88 -1.79 -10.35
CA HIS A 284 -12.66 -2.54 -10.15
C HIS A 284 -12.58 -3.73 -11.15
N PRO A 285 -11.42 -3.96 -11.79
CA PRO A 285 -11.29 -4.88 -12.93
C PRO A 285 -11.52 -6.35 -12.59
N GLU A 286 -11.43 -6.73 -11.31
CA GLU A 286 -11.59 -8.11 -10.87
C GLU A 286 -12.94 -8.38 -10.19
N GLN A 287 -13.52 -7.40 -9.50
CA GLN A 287 -14.71 -7.58 -8.67
C GLN A 287 -15.58 -6.32 -8.71
N ALA A 288 -16.82 -6.42 -9.17
CA ALA A 288 -17.67 -5.24 -9.36
C ALA A 288 -18.24 -4.65 -8.07
N PHE A 289 -18.44 -5.50 -7.06
CA PHE A 289 -19.10 -5.16 -5.80
C PHE A 289 -18.19 -5.49 -4.64
N LEU A 290 -18.33 -4.74 -3.55
CA LEU A 290 -17.67 -5.09 -2.29
C LEU A 290 -18.26 -6.40 -1.75
N SER A 291 -17.40 -7.26 -1.20
CA SER A 291 -17.81 -8.53 -0.61
C SER A 291 -18.87 -8.31 0.46
N ALA A 292 -19.81 -9.26 0.52
CA ALA A 292 -21.00 -9.23 1.35
C ALA A 292 -21.97 -8.06 1.08
N SER A 293 -21.74 -7.10 0.17
CA SER A 293 -22.66 -5.98 -0.09
C SER A 293 -24.04 -6.43 -0.59
N GLU A 294 -25.10 -5.62 -0.44
CA GLU A 294 -26.43 -6.00 -0.95
C GLU A 294 -26.41 -6.19 -2.47
N LEU A 295 -25.51 -5.46 -3.14
CA LEU A 295 -25.30 -5.54 -4.59
C LEU A 295 -24.60 -6.82 -5.04
N GLU A 296 -23.76 -7.44 -4.21
CA GLU A 296 -23.07 -8.67 -4.58
C GLU A 296 -24.05 -9.80 -4.92
N SER A 297 -25.18 -9.85 -4.22
CA SER A 297 -26.29 -10.79 -4.48
C SER A 297 -27.33 -10.27 -5.49
N SER A 298 -27.10 -9.08 -6.07
CA SER A 298 -28.04 -8.47 -7.00
C SER A 298 -27.81 -8.95 -8.43
N ASN A 299 -28.88 -9.02 -9.22
CA ASN A 299 -28.81 -9.32 -10.65
C ASN A 299 -28.60 -8.06 -11.51
N LEU A 300 -27.95 -7.02 -10.97
CA LEU A 300 -27.66 -5.81 -11.73
C LEU A 300 -26.60 -6.10 -12.79
N ASP A 301 -26.80 -5.60 -14.02
CA ASP A 301 -25.84 -5.75 -15.12
C ASP A 301 -24.68 -4.73 -14.98
N ILE A 302 -23.90 -4.87 -13.92
CA ILE A 302 -22.65 -4.13 -13.69
C ILE A 302 -21.50 -5.13 -13.70
N ARG A 303 -20.51 -4.91 -14.56
CA ARG A 303 -19.38 -5.82 -14.74
C ARG A 303 -18.07 -5.19 -14.27
N PRO A 304 -17.10 -6.01 -13.83
CA PRO A 304 -15.74 -5.53 -13.60
C PRO A 304 -15.20 -4.77 -14.82
N GLY A 305 -14.59 -3.61 -14.58
CA GLY A 305 -14.07 -2.74 -15.63
C GLY A 305 -15.07 -1.79 -16.30
N ASP A 306 -16.38 -1.90 -16.05
CA ASP A 306 -17.37 -0.92 -16.53
C ASP A 306 -17.02 0.49 -16.01
N ARG A 307 -17.29 1.54 -16.78
CA ARG A 307 -17.03 2.93 -16.40
C ARG A 307 -18.33 3.70 -16.18
N ILE A 308 -18.50 4.29 -15.01
CA ILE A 308 -19.64 5.17 -14.73
C ILE A 308 -19.45 6.50 -15.47
N VAL A 309 -20.47 6.91 -16.23
CA VAL A 309 -20.41 8.13 -17.07
C VAL A 309 -21.49 9.15 -16.72
N ALA A 310 -22.65 8.70 -16.21
CA ALA A 310 -23.73 9.61 -15.83
C ALA A 310 -24.55 9.06 -14.67
N VAL A 311 -25.17 9.99 -13.94
CA VAL A 311 -26.07 9.73 -12.82
C VAL A 311 -27.38 10.47 -13.07
N ASP A 312 -28.52 9.77 -13.03
CA ASP A 312 -29.86 10.33 -13.30
C ASP A 312 -29.93 11.14 -14.61
N GLY A 313 -29.37 10.59 -15.68
CA GLY A 313 -29.31 11.22 -17.00
C GLY A 313 -28.37 12.43 -17.11
N ARG A 314 -27.63 12.80 -16.05
CA ARG A 314 -26.66 13.90 -16.05
C ARG A 314 -25.24 13.36 -16.06
N GLU A 315 -24.42 13.82 -17.01
CA GLU A 315 -23.00 13.50 -17.03
C GLU A 315 -22.31 14.06 -15.79
N LEU A 316 -21.36 13.30 -15.26
CA LEU A 316 -20.60 13.71 -14.09
C LEU A 316 -19.60 14.83 -14.45
N PRO A 317 -19.49 15.89 -13.63
CA PRO A 317 -18.52 16.96 -13.84
C PRO A 317 -17.10 16.44 -14.00
N ILE A 318 -16.41 16.96 -15.02
CA ILE A 318 -14.99 16.69 -15.23
C ILE A 318 -14.16 17.62 -14.35
N ASP A 319 -13.25 17.06 -13.56
CA ASP A 319 -12.23 17.85 -12.89
C ASP A 319 -11.13 18.21 -13.89
N GLU A 320 -11.01 19.51 -14.21
CA GLU A 320 -10.08 20.00 -15.24
C GLU A 320 -8.61 19.64 -14.95
N ARG A 321 -8.23 19.53 -13.67
CA ARG A 321 -6.87 19.12 -13.27
C ARG A 321 -6.53 17.71 -13.72
N PHE A 322 -7.56 16.85 -13.79
CA PHE A 322 -7.42 15.44 -14.14
C PHE A 322 -8.02 15.07 -15.50
N GLY A 323 -8.73 15.98 -16.17
CA GLY A 323 -9.39 15.74 -17.45
C GLY A 323 -10.40 14.59 -17.43
N GLN A 324 -10.89 14.22 -16.24
CA GLN A 324 -11.90 13.18 -16.05
C GLN A 324 -12.75 13.45 -14.82
N ALA A 325 -13.95 12.87 -14.78
CA ALA A 325 -14.75 12.80 -13.56
C ALA A 325 -14.05 11.94 -12.50
N THR A 326 -14.33 12.23 -11.23
CA THR A 326 -13.73 11.56 -10.08
C THR A 326 -14.83 11.06 -9.13
N SER A 327 -14.47 10.17 -8.21
CA SER A 327 -15.40 9.64 -7.23
C SER A 327 -16.03 10.71 -6.33
N VAL A 328 -15.41 11.89 -6.21
CA VAL A 328 -15.95 13.04 -5.46
C VAL A 328 -17.28 13.52 -6.06
N SER A 329 -17.34 13.65 -7.39
CA SER A 329 -18.58 14.04 -8.07
C SER A 329 -19.65 12.94 -8.03
N LEU A 330 -19.23 11.68 -8.00
CA LEU A 330 -20.14 10.55 -7.85
C LEU A 330 -20.73 10.49 -6.44
N SER A 331 -19.90 10.64 -5.40
CA SER A 331 -20.37 10.62 -4.01
C SER A 331 -21.37 11.74 -3.77
N GLU A 332 -21.11 12.95 -4.28
CA GLU A 332 -22.06 14.07 -4.27
C GLU A 332 -23.43 13.69 -4.83
N ALA A 333 -23.45 13.08 -6.01
CA ALA A 333 -24.70 12.70 -6.67
C ALA A 333 -25.45 11.60 -5.90
N LEU A 334 -24.72 10.62 -5.34
CA LEU A 334 -25.29 9.50 -4.59
C LEU A 334 -25.80 9.91 -3.20
N GLU A 335 -25.08 10.80 -2.50
CA GLU A 335 -25.45 11.33 -1.18
C GLU A 335 -26.67 12.27 -1.26
N ALA A 336 -26.81 13.04 -2.34
CA ALA A 336 -27.99 13.87 -2.57
C ALA A 336 -29.30 13.06 -2.58
N LYS A 337 -29.20 11.78 -2.95
CA LYS A 337 -30.29 10.78 -2.98
C LYS A 337 -30.01 9.59 -2.07
N TRP A 338 -29.31 9.77 -0.94
CA TRP A 338 -28.80 8.70 -0.07
C TRP A 338 -29.81 7.57 0.26
N ASN A 339 -31.11 7.89 0.41
CA ASN A 339 -32.18 6.94 0.72
C ASN A 339 -33.08 6.57 -0.48
N GLN A 340 -32.74 6.99 -1.69
CA GLN A 340 -33.54 6.78 -2.90
C GLN A 340 -32.73 6.04 -3.96
N PRO A 341 -33.35 5.22 -4.83
CA PRO A 341 -32.68 4.65 -5.99
C PRO A 341 -32.14 5.75 -6.91
N VAL A 342 -31.04 5.44 -7.59
CA VAL A 342 -30.35 6.34 -8.51
C VAL A 342 -30.10 5.60 -9.82
N GLU A 343 -30.36 6.25 -10.96
CA GLU A 343 -30.02 5.68 -12.25
C GLU A 343 -28.54 5.88 -12.54
N LEU A 344 -27.80 4.80 -12.79
CA LEU A 344 -26.43 4.86 -13.27
C LEU A 344 -26.35 4.49 -14.73
N LYS A 345 -25.64 5.31 -15.50
CA LYS A 345 -25.23 5.01 -16.87
C LYS A 345 -23.77 4.58 -16.88
N LEU A 346 -23.51 3.40 -17.42
CA LEU A 346 -22.21 2.76 -17.53
C LEU A 346 -21.80 2.67 -19.00
N SER A 347 -20.52 2.88 -19.27
CA SER A 347 -19.86 2.56 -20.53
C SER A 347 -19.10 1.25 -20.35
N ARG A 348 -19.38 0.27 -21.21
CA ARG A 348 -18.78 -1.06 -21.18
C ARG A 348 -17.83 -1.23 -22.36
N ALA A 349 -16.60 -1.62 -22.09
CA ALA A 349 -15.66 -1.97 -23.14
C ALA A 349 -16.04 -3.32 -23.75
N GLU A 350 -15.99 -3.41 -25.08
CA GLU A 350 -16.21 -4.65 -25.83
C GLU A 350 -14.89 -4.99 -26.55
N ALA A 351 -14.48 -6.26 -26.56
CA ALA A 351 -13.17 -6.67 -27.07
C ALA A 351 -12.96 -6.29 -28.55
N ASP A 352 -14.00 -6.44 -29.38
CA ASP A 352 -13.96 -6.24 -30.83
C ASP A 352 -15.06 -5.30 -31.34
N ALA A 353 -15.62 -4.46 -30.46
CA ALA A 353 -16.70 -3.55 -30.81
C ALA A 353 -16.56 -2.19 -30.10
N PRO A 354 -17.22 -1.13 -30.60
CA PRO A 354 -17.31 0.12 -29.87
C PRO A 354 -17.94 -0.07 -28.49
N PRO A 355 -17.57 0.75 -27.49
CA PRO A 355 -18.13 0.64 -26.15
C PRO A 355 -19.66 0.69 -26.17
N SER A 356 -20.28 -0.26 -25.48
CA SER A 356 -21.72 -0.29 -25.30
C SER A 356 -22.12 0.53 -24.07
N THR A 357 -23.39 0.91 -23.97
CA THR A 357 -23.92 1.63 -22.80
C THR A 357 -24.91 0.75 -22.07
N VAL A 358 -24.79 0.70 -20.75
CA VAL A 358 -25.72 0.01 -19.86
C VAL A 358 -26.31 1.01 -18.88
N THR A 359 -27.59 0.85 -18.56
CA THR A 359 -28.26 1.69 -17.56
C THR A 359 -28.85 0.79 -16.49
N VAL A 360 -28.57 1.09 -15.24
CA VAL A 360 -28.99 0.28 -14.08
C VAL A 360 -29.61 1.18 -13.01
N GLN A 361 -30.63 0.68 -12.34
CA GLN A 361 -31.22 1.35 -11.18
C GLN A 361 -30.49 0.87 -9.93
N LEU A 362 -29.61 1.72 -9.40
CA LEU A 362 -28.81 1.43 -8.22
C LEU A 362 -29.64 1.70 -6.96
N PRO A 363 -30.03 0.67 -6.19
CA PRO A 363 -30.79 0.85 -4.97
C PRO A 363 -29.93 1.54 -3.88
N PRO A 364 -30.54 2.23 -2.91
CA PRO A 364 -29.82 2.68 -1.72
C PRO A 364 -29.38 1.46 -0.88
N GLN A 365 -28.23 1.55 -0.23
CA GLN A 365 -27.73 0.47 0.62
C GLN A 365 -28.37 0.56 2.00
N LYS A 366 -28.91 -0.54 2.51
CA LYS A 366 -29.48 -0.58 3.87
C LYS A 366 -28.41 -0.88 4.91
N VAL A 367 -28.63 -0.36 6.11
CA VAL A 367 -27.77 -0.65 7.26
C VAL A 367 -27.90 -2.09 7.69
N ARG A 368 -26.75 -2.72 7.94
CA ARG A 368 -26.65 -3.99 8.65
C ARG A 368 -26.38 -3.73 10.11
N THR A 369 -27.18 -4.35 10.95
CA THR A 369 -27.03 -4.26 12.40
C THR A 369 -27.69 -5.48 13.03
N PHE A 370 -27.45 -5.64 14.32
CA PHE A 370 -28.04 -6.66 15.17
C PHE A 370 -29.19 -6.09 16.02
N GLY A 371 -29.71 -4.92 15.63
CA GLY A 371 -30.92 -4.30 16.19
C GLY A 371 -30.72 -3.58 17.53
N LEU A 372 -29.51 -3.60 18.10
CA LEU A 372 -29.19 -2.84 19.31
C LEU A 372 -29.06 -1.35 19.01
N GLY A 373 -29.50 -0.53 19.96
CA GLY A 373 -29.26 0.91 19.98
C GLY A 373 -28.46 1.33 21.19
N PHE A 374 -27.48 2.20 20.95
CA PHE A 374 -26.59 2.74 21.98
C PHE A 374 -26.89 4.21 22.24
N ARG A 375 -26.67 4.66 23.47
CA ARG A 375 -26.87 6.07 23.83
C ARG A 375 -25.84 6.94 23.10
N PRO A 376 -26.18 8.18 22.74
CA PRO A 376 -25.17 9.15 22.31
C PRO A 376 -24.12 9.33 23.40
N GLY A 377 -22.86 9.44 22.99
CA GLY A 377 -21.76 9.88 23.84
C GLY A 377 -21.38 11.34 23.53
N PRO A 378 -20.24 11.81 24.06
CA PRO A 378 -19.87 13.22 24.01
C PRO A 378 -19.53 13.68 22.58
N ILE A 379 -19.81 14.95 22.32
CA ILE A 379 -19.26 15.71 21.19
C ILE A 379 -17.76 15.82 21.38
N ILE A 380 -16.99 15.39 20.38
CA ILE A 380 -15.52 15.32 20.43
C ILE A 380 -14.83 16.33 19.52
N ALA A 381 -15.52 16.87 18.52
CA ALA A 381 -14.95 17.82 17.59
C ALA A 381 -16.03 18.66 16.90
N PHE A 382 -15.63 19.85 16.45
CA PHE A 382 -16.40 20.69 15.55
C PHE A 382 -15.62 20.89 14.25
N SER A 383 -16.36 20.98 13.15
CA SER A 383 -15.82 21.48 11.89
C SER A 383 -15.64 22.99 11.98
N LYS A 384 -14.68 23.51 11.23
CA LYS A 384 -14.44 24.96 11.16
C LYS A 384 -15.72 25.70 10.74
N ASN A 385 -16.10 26.72 11.51
CA ASN A 385 -17.30 27.52 11.30
C ASN A 385 -18.62 26.72 11.40
N SER A 386 -18.66 25.67 12.22
CA SER A 386 -19.88 24.87 12.40
C SER A 386 -21.04 25.69 12.99
N VAL A 387 -22.26 25.39 12.55
CA VAL A 387 -23.48 26.00 13.13
C VAL A 387 -23.72 25.53 14.57
N ALA A 388 -23.25 24.33 14.91
CA ALA A 388 -23.28 23.79 16.27
C ALA A 388 -22.44 24.61 17.25
N GLU A 389 -21.18 24.90 16.89
CA GLU A 389 -20.30 25.73 17.72
C GLU A 389 -20.84 27.16 17.83
N ALA A 390 -21.31 27.74 16.71
CA ALA A 390 -21.94 29.06 16.70
C ALA A 390 -23.21 29.13 17.57
N ALA A 391 -23.94 28.02 17.73
CA ALA A 391 -25.10 27.90 18.60
C ALA A 391 -24.75 27.70 20.09
N GLY A 392 -23.46 27.67 20.45
CA GLY A 392 -23.00 27.57 21.84
C GLY A 392 -22.90 26.14 22.39
N LEU A 393 -22.89 25.13 21.51
CA LEU A 393 -22.53 23.76 21.89
C LEU A 393 -21.02 23.67 22.18
N GLN A 394 -20.65 22.76 23.09
CA GLN A 394 -19.29 22.62 23.61
C GLN A 394 -18.79 21.18 23.46
N LEU A 395 -17.46 21.01 23.46
CA LEU A 395 -16.86 19.68 23.55
C LEU A 395 -17.26 19.03 24.89
N GLY A 396 -17.65 17.76 24.84
CA GLY A 396 -18.16 17.02 26.00
C GLY A 396 -19.67 17.07 26.19
N ASP A 397 -20.39 18.00 25.55
CA ASP A 397 -21.86 17.97 25.52
C ASP A 397 -22.34 16.66 24.87
N ILE A 398 -23.42 16.06 25.39
CA ILE A 398 -23.94 14.78 24.90
C ILE A 398 -25.28 15.02 24.18
N PRO A 399 -25.44 14.65 22.89
CA PRO A 399 -26.73 14.72 22.20
C PRO A 399 -27.82 13.97 22.97
N TYR A 400 -28.98 14.59 23.17
CA TYR A 400 -30.04 14.00 23.99
C TYR A 400 -31.41 13.95 23.31
N LYS A 401 -31.92 15.08 22.80
CA LYS A 401 -33.23 15.14 22.13
C LYS A 401 -33.18 15.93 20.84
N ILE A 402 -34.03 15.56 19.89
CA ILE A 402 -34.38 16.37 18.71
C ILE A 402 -35.90 16.57 18.73
N ASP A 403 -36.35 17.82 18.72
CA ASP A 403 -37.78 18.19 18.72
C ASP A 403 -38.58 17.48 19.83
N GLY A 404 -37.98 17.40 21.03
CA GLY A 404 -38.55 16.72 22.20
C GLY A 404 -38.44 15.19 22.21
N VAL A 405 -38.02 14.55 21.11
CA VAL A 405 -37.86 13.09 21.01
C VAL A 405 -36.46 12.68 21.46
N GLU A 406 -36.37 11.73 22.41
CA GLU A 406 -35.10 11.21 22.92
C GLU A 406 -34.35 10.37 21.89
N ILE A 407 -33.04 10.59 21.83
CA ILE A 407 -32.12 9.86 20.95
C ILE A 407 -31.73 8.55 21.65
N VAL A 408 -32.43 7.47 21.31
CA VAL A 408 -32.18 6.12 21.86
C VAL A 408 -31.19 5.28 21.04
N ASN A 409 -30.81 5.75 19.85
CA ASN A 409 -29.84 5.06 19.00
C ASN A 409 -28.91 6.09 18.32
N SER A 410 -27.70 6.20 18.84
CA SER A 410 -26.62 7.06 18.36
C SER A 410 -26.33 6.87 16.88
N TRP A 411 -26.29 5.64 16.38
CA TRP A 411 -25.92 5.34 14.99
C TRP A 411 -26.97 5.81 13.98
N ARG A 412 -28.22 6.00 14.41
CA ARG A 412 -29.32 6.44 13.52
C ARG A 412 -29.37 7.96 13.34
N LEU A 413 -28.72 8.71 14.23
CA LEU A 413 -28.77 10.16 14.29
C LEU A 413 -28.29 10.87 12.99
N PRO A 414 -27.22 10.44 12.30
CA PRO A 414 -26.80 11.06 11.05
C PRO A 414 -27.90 11.03 9.98
N ASN A 415 -28.61 9.90 9.84
CA ASN A 415 -29.71 9.76 8.87
C ASN A 415 -30.95 10.57 9.27
N ILE A 416 -31.25 10.65 10.58
CA ILE A 416 -32.33 11.48 11.10
C ILE A 416 -32.09 12.94 10.71
N LEU A 417 -30.88 13.46 10.93
CA LEU A 417 -30.56 14.84 10.57
C LEU A 417 -30.43 15.06 9.06
N ALA A 418 -29.90 14.10 8.30
CA ALA A 418 -29.83 14.20 6.85
C ALA A 418 -31.23 14.36 6.21
N ALA A 419 -32.26 13.76 6.81
CA ALA A 419 -33.65 13.91 6.38
C ALA A 419 -34.26 15.30 6.67
N ARG A 420 -33.65 16.08 7.58
CA ARG A 420 -34.13 17.39 8.04
C ARG A 420 -33.31 18.55 7.49
N LYS A 421 -32.60 18.35 6.37
CA LYS A 421 -31.72 19.36 5.76
C LYS A 421 -32.47 20.68 5.48
N GLY A 422 -31.89 21.80 5.91
CA GLY A 422 -32.49 23.12 5.78
C GLY A 422 -33.60 23.44 6.79
N GLU A 423 -34.01 22.50 7.65
CA GLU A 423 -35.02 22.75 8.68
C GLU A 423 -34.38 23.30 9.95
N GLU A 424 -35.13 24.16 10.66
CA GLU A 424 -34.81 24.52 12.04
C GLU A 424 -35.31 23.41 12.98
N ILE A 425 -34.42 22.94 13.86
CA ILE A 425 -34.72 21.91 14.85
C ILE A 425 -34.45 22.41 16.25
N GLU A 426 -35.16 21.85 17.22
CA GLU A 426 -34.84 21.97 18.63
C GLU A 426 -33.85 20.85 19.02
N PHE A 427 -32.57 21.20 19.19
CA PHE A 427 -31.52 20.26 19.54
C PHE A 427 -31.18 20.40 21.03
N SER A 428 -31.46 19.36 21.82
CA SER A 428 -31.15 19.34 23.25
C SER A 428 -29.95 18.44 23.54
N ILE A 429 -29.07 18.90 24.41
CA ILE A 429 -27.88 18.20 24.88
C ILE A 429 -27.89 18.06 26.40
N LEU A 430 -27.08 17.16 26.93
CA LEU A 430 -26.73 17.07 28.35
C LEU A 430 -25.35 17.67 28.56
N ARG A 431 -25.25 18.70 29.40
CA ARG A 431 -24.00 19.40 29.71
C ARG A 431 -23.50 19.03 31.11
N GLY A 432 -22.23 18.63 31.19
CA GLY A 432 -21.63 18.14 32.43
C GLY A 432 -21.75 16.62 32.63
N GLY A 433 -22.09 15.87 31.57
CA GLY A 433 -22.25 14.42 31.59
C GLY A 433 -23.71 13.97 31.57
N TYR A 434 -23.95 12.67 31.75
CA TYR A 434 -25.30 12.07 31.61
C TYR A 434 -26.30 12.53 32.68
N ASP A 435 -25.83 12.91 33.87
CA ASP A 435 -26.65 13.48 34.95
C ASP A 435 -26.60 15.03 34.96
N GLY A 436 -26.11 15.61 33.87
CA GLY A 436 -25.91 17.04 33.69
C GLY A 436 -27.20 17.82 33.43
N GLU A 437 -27.03 19.12 33.18
CA GLU A 437 -28.15 19.99 32.83
C GLU A 437 -28.58 19.76 31.37
N VAL A 438 -29.90 19.82 31.11
CA VAL A 438 -30.42 19.80 29.74
C VAL A 438 -30.31 21.22 29.18
N VAL A 439 -29.53 21.37 28.12
CA VAL A 439 -29.42 22.63 27.37
C VAL A 439 -30.08 22.44 26.01
N THR A 440 -30.99 23.33 25.66
CA THR A 440 -31.73 23.27 24.40
C THR A 440 -31.39 24.47 23.54
N VAL A 441 -31.03 24.22 22.28
CA VAL A 441 -30.67 25.23 21.29
C VAL A 441 -31.50 25.03 20.03
N ARG A 442 -31.89 26.12 19.38
CA ARG A 442 -32.50 26.07 18.05
C ARG A 442 -31.42 26.23 17.00
N ILE A 443 -31.33 25.27 16.09
CA ILE A 443 -30.29 25.24 15.07
C ILE A 443 -30.92 24.88 13.73
N THR A 444 -30.55 25.61 12.67
CA THR A 444 -30.88 25.23 11.30
C THR A 444 -29.90 24.19 10.80
N VAL A 445 -30.41 23.03 10.39
CA VAL A 445 -29.59 21.98 9.77
C VAL A 445 -29.11 22.47 8.41
N GLY A 446 -27.80 22.38 8.16
CA GLY A 446 -27.21 22.73 6.87
C GLY A 446 -27.82 21.98 5.69
N HIS A 447 -27.68 22.55 4.50
CA HIS A 447 -28.20 21.97 3.26
C HIS A 447 -27.32 20.86 2.66
N GLU A 448 -26.08 20.74 3.13
CA GLU A 448 -25.16 19.69 2.68
C GLU A 448 -25.44 18.36 3.40
N VAL A 449 -25.73 17.32 2.61
CA VAL A 449 -25.79 15.95 3.09
C VAL A 449 -24.48 15.28 2.71
N ARG A 450 -23.59 15.10 3.70
CA ARG A 450 -22.37 14.31 3.56
C ARG A 450 -22.27 13.31 4.69
N PHE A 451 -21.59 12.21 4.42
CA PHE A 451 -21.30 11.19 5.41
C PHE A 451 -19.80 10.88 5.41
N PRO A 452 -19.00 11.69 6.13
CA PRO A 452 -17.56 11.46 6.25
C PRO A 452 -17.23 10.06 6.76
N LEU A 453 -16.10 9.52 6.28
CA LEU A 453 -15.67 8.15 6.57
C LEU A 453 -15.54 7.90 8.07
N ILE A 454 -16.11 6.79 8.55
CA ILE A 454 -15.90 6.34 9.92
C ILE A 454 -14.58 5.57 9.94
N SER A 455 -13.67 5.97 10.83
CA SER A 455 -12.39 5.26 10.96
C SER A 455 -12.63 3.89 11.60
N PRO A 456 -12.00 2.82 11.09
CA PRO A 456 -12.01 1.52 11.77
C PRO A 456 -11.29 1.55 13.12
N VAL A 457 -10.49 2.60 13.38
CA VAL A 457 -9.75 2.80 14.62
C VAL A 457 -10.07 4.17 15.21
N GLY A 458 -10.49 4.20 16.47
CA GLY A 458 -10.88 5.43 17.16
C GLY A 458 -12.06 6.15 16.49
N GLY A 459 -12.89 5.40 15.76
CA GLY A 459 -13.98 5.90 14.93
C GLY A 459 -14.94 6.79 15.71
N SER A 460 -15.56 7.72 14.98
CA SER A 460 -16.60 8.62 15.50
C SER A 460 -17.64 8.87 14.42
N LEU A 461 -18.81 9.35 14.84
CA LEU A 461 -19.89 9.74 13.94
C LEU A 461 -19.93 11.26 13.78
N THR A 462 -20.46 11.70 12.65
CA THR A 462 -20.63 13.12 12.34
C THR A 462 -22.09 13.45 12.08
N LEU A 463 -22.49 14.62 12.55
CA LEU A 463 -23.72 15.28 12.18
C LEU A 463 -23.34 16.43 11.26
N GLN A 464 -23.02 16.11 10.00
CA GLN A 464 -22.43 17.08 9.07
C GLN A 464 -23.27 18.35 8.93
N GLY A 465 -24.60 18.23 8.85
CA GLY A 465 -25.49 19.40 8.75
C GLY A 465 -25.39 20.35 9.95
N LEU A 466 -24.92 19.88 11.10
CA LEU A 466 -24.63 20.73 12.27
C LEU A 466 -23.14 21.08 12.38
N GLY A 467 -22.27 20.35 11.68
CA GLY A 467 -20.83 20.51 11.69
C GLY A 467 -20.17 20.02 12.98
N LEU A 468 -20.72 19.00 13.64
CA LEU A 468 -20.16 18.39 14.86
C LEU A 468 -19.88 16.90 14.68
N ALA A 469 -18.92 16.37 15.44
CA ALA A 469 -18.63 14.95 15.56
C ALA A 469 -18.78 14.50 17.02
N TYR A 470 -19.29 13.29 17.23
CA TYR A 470 -19.54 12.70 18.55
C TYR A 470 -19.22 11.21 18.52
N ARG A 471 -18.99 10.62 19.70
CA ARG A 471 -18.80 9.17 19.83
C ARG A 471 -20.08 8.51 20.30
N SER A 472 -20.40 7.33 19.81
CA SER A 472 -21.43 6.51 20.44
C SER A 472 -20.94 5.99 21.80
N SER A 473 -21.85 5.94 22.78
CA SER A 473 -21.59 5.20 24.01
C SER A 473 -21.54 3.68 23.73
N ALA A 474 -20.96 2.92 24.66
CA ALA A 474 -21.13 1.47 24.72
C ALA A 474 -22.35 1.06 25.58
N MET A 475 -23.04 2.04 26.17
CA MET A 475 -24.22 1.82 27.00
C MET A 475 -25.46 1.54 26.15
N LEU A 476 -26.09 0.40 26.39
CA LEU A 476 -27.27 -0.02 25.66
C LEU A 476 -28.50 0.80 26.06
N SER A 477 -29.22 1.34 25.07
CA SER A 477 -30.47 2.10 25.24
C SER A 477 -31.67 1.45 24.58
N GLN A 478 -31.46 0.57 23.61
CA GLN A 478 -32.53 -0.07 22.86
C GLN A 478 -32.17 -1.53 22.56
N LEU A 479 -33.12 -2.43 22.80
CA LEU A 479 -33.05 -3.83 22.40
C LEU A 479 -33.64 -4.04 21.00
N PRO A 480 -33.31 -5.14 20.30
CA PRO A 480 -33.84 -5.41 18.97
C PRO A 480 -35.36 -5.53 19.03
N THR A 481 -36.03 -4.98 18.03
CA THR A 481 -37.50 -5.08 17.89
C THR A 481 -37.92 -6.25 16.99
N SER A 482 -36.98 -6.96 16.38
CA SER A 482 -37.23 -8.08 15.47
C SER A 482 -37.33 -9.40 16.23
N SER A 483 -38.20 -10.29 15.76
CA SER A 483 -38.50 -11.58 16.39
C SER A 483 -37.34 -12.59 16.35
N GLY A 484 -36.26 -12.29 15.62
CA GLY A 484 -35.09 -13.18 15.47
C GLY A 484 -34.12 -13.18 16.66
N ASN A 485 -34.30 -12.26 17.61
CA ASN A 485 -33.38 -12.01 18.72
C ASN A 485 -34.09 -12.02 20.10
N GLU A 486 -35.25 -12.67 20.21
CA GLU A 486 -36.10 -12.68 21.42
C GLU A 486 -35.46 -13.40 22.64
N ASP A 487 -34.47 -14.26 22.41
CA ASP A 487 -33.78 -15.06 23.45
C ASP A 487 -32.51 -14.40 24.03
N ALA A 488 -32.30 -13.09 23.81
CA ALA A 488 -31.11 -12.39 24.28
C ALA A 488 -31.19 -12.03 25.78
N ASN A 489 -30.11 -12.27 26.54
CA ASN A 489 -30.02 -11.93 27.97
C ASN A 489 -29.76 -10.42 28.24
N ALA A 490 -29.46 -9.66 27.20
CA ALA A 490 -29.11 -8.24 27.28
C ALA A 490 -30.28 -7.40 27.79
N ARG A 491 -29.96 -6.32 28.52
CA ARG A 491 -30.92 -5.36 29.07
C ARG A 491 -30.46 -3.95 28.81
N VAL A 492 -31.41 -3.03 28.64
CA VAL A 492 -31.12 -1.59 28.61
C VAL A 492 -30.34 -1.20 29.88
N GLY A 493 -29.25 -0.45 29.72
CA GLY A 493 -28.32 -0.13 30.80
C GLY A 493 -27.11 -1.07 30.92
N ASP A 494 -27.04 -2.12 30.11
CA ASP A 494 -25.84 -2.95 29.99
C ASP A 494 -24.75 -2.22 29.17
N LYS A 495 -23.47 -2.37 29.54
CA LYS A 495 -22.34 -1.80 28.80
C LYS A 495 -21.71 -2.86 27.90
N LEU A 496 -21.70 -2.66 26.59
CA LEU A 496 -20.99 -3.54 25.67
C LEU A 496 -19.47 -3.44 25.90
N VAL A 497 -18.80 -4.57 26.11
CA VAL A 497 -17.35 -4.60 26.35
C VAL A 497 -16.59 -5.43 25.31
N GLN A 498 -17.27 -6.34 24.62
CA GLN A 498 -16.64 -7.23 23.65
C GLN A 498 -17.67 -7.80 22.68
N VAL A 499 -17.25 -8.09 21.45
CA VAL A 499 -18.07 -8.74 20.42
C VAL A 499 -17.27 -9.83 19.70
N ARG A 500 -17.97 -10.83 19.16
CA ARG A 500 -17.38 -11.86 18.32
C ARG A 500 -18.35 -12.27 17.22
N ILE A 501 -17.85 -12.31 15.98
CA ILE A 501 -18.58 -12.92 14.86
C ILE A 501 -18.53 -14.44 15.07
N ASP A 502 -19.69 -15.08 15.14
CA ASP A 502 -19.85 -16.49 15.50
C ASP A 502 -20.58 -17.25 14.37
N PRO A 503 -19.97 -17.38 13.17
CA PRO A 503 -20.60 -18.08 12.06
C PRO A 503 -20.66 -19.59 12.32
N THR A 504 -21.62 -20.28 11.70
CA THR A 504 -21.58 -21.75 11.59
C THR A 504 -20.40 -22.20 10.71
N ASP A 505 -19.96 -23.45 10.80
CA ASP A 505 -18.84 -23.97 9.98
C ASP A 505 -19.07 -23.77 8.47
N ALA A 506 -20.31 -23.95 8.01
CA ALA A 506 -20.68 -23.71 6.61
C ALA A 506 -20.57 -22.23 6.22
N GLN A 507 -21.07 -21.33 7.08
CA GLN A 507 -20.96 -19.89 6.88
C GLN A 507 -19.49 -19.42 6.93
N ARG A 508 -18.69 -19.98 7.84
CA ARG A 508 -17.27 -19.66 7.98
C ARG A 508 -16.52 -20.00 6.70
N LYS A 509 -16.72 -21.21 6.17
CA LYS A 509 -16.11 -21.62 4.90
C LYS A 509 -16.52 -20.70 3.75
N GLN A 510 -17.81 -20.36 3.65
CA GLN A 510 -18.30 -19.43 2.63
C GLN A 510 -17.67 -18.04 2.78
N MET A 511 -17.49 -17.56 4.01
CA MET A 511 -16.85 -16.27 4.30
C MET A 511 -15.36 -16.31 3.91
N GLU A 512 -14.63 -17.36 4.27
CA GLU A 512 -13.23 -17.55 3.88
C GLU A 512 -13.07 -17.60 2.34
N GLU A 513 -13.99 -18.25 1.63
CA GLU A 513 -14.02 -18.29 0.15
C GLU A 513 -14.19 -16.91 -0.49
N ILE A 514 -14.93 -15.99 0.15
CA ILE A 514 -15.10 -14.60 -0.33
C ILE A 514 -14.08 -13.61 0.28
N GLY A 515 -13.01 -14.14 0.90
CA GLY A 515 -11.87 -13.36 1.37
C GLY A 515 -11.99 -12.78 2.79
N PHE A 516 -12.93 -13.25 3.62
CA PHE A 516 -12.96 -12.88 5.03
C PHE A 516 -11.75 -13.48 5.77
N LEU A 517 -10.97 -12.62 6.42
CA LEU A 517 -9.78 -13.04 7.16
C LEU A 517 -10.15 -13.78 8.45
N GLU A 518 -9.37 -14.79 8.82
CA GLU A 518 -9.57 -15.53 10.09
C GLU A 518 -9.51 -14.60 11.32
N SER A 519 -8.73 -13.52 11.25
CA SER A 519 -8.66 -12.50 12.28
C SER A 519 -10.01 -11.81 12.56
N ALA A 520 -10.94 -11.79 11.60
CA ALA A 520 -12.27 -11.22 11.76
C ALA A 520 -13.17 -12.04 12.69
N PHE A 521 -12.86 -13.31 12.92
CA PHE A 521 -13.60 -14.19 13.84
C PHE A 521 -13.08 -14.12 15.29
N LYS A 522 -11.98 -13.39 15.52
CA LYS A 522 -11.45 -13.20 16.87
C LYS A 522 -12.39 -12.31 17.68
N GLU A 523 -12.31 -12.46 19.00
CA GLU A 523 -13.03 -11.57 19.89
C GLU A 523 -12.44 -10.16 19.79
N LEU A 524 -13.32 -9.19 19.56
CA LEU A 524 -12.99 -7.79 19.42
C LEU A 524 -13.41 -7.05 20.69
N PRO A 525 -12.48 -6.46 21.45
CA PRO A 525 -12.84 -5.61 22.56
C PRO A 525 -13.60 -4.39 22.05
N VAL A 526 -14.48 -3.84 22.88
CA VAL A 526 -15.12 -2.54 22.65
C VAL A 526 -14.52 -1.56 23.63
N ASP A 527 -13.61 -0.73 23.14
CA ASP A 527 -12.76 0.17 23.93
C ASP A 527 -12.52 1.51 23.21
N GLU A 528 -11.52 2.27 23.65
CA GLU A 528 -11.18 3.57 23.06
C GLU A 528 -10.55 3.47 21.66
N VAL A 529 -10.02 2.31 21.29
CA VAL A 529 -9.39 2.02 19.99
C VAL A 529 -10.42 1.38 19.06
N HIS A 530 -11.16 0.40 19.54
CA HIS A 530 -12.21 -0.32 18.83
C HIS A 530 -13.56 0.16 19.36
N THR A 531 -13.97 1.35 18.93
CA THR A 531 -15.18 1.99 19.45
C THR A 531 -16.45 1.29 18.94
N THR A 532 -17.60 1.59 19.54
CA THR A 532 -18.90 1.16 18.99
C THR A 532 -19.14 1.71 17.59
N ASP A 533 -18.56 2.87 17.25
CA ASP A 533 -18.62 3.44 15.90
C ASP A 533 -17.75 2.66 14.91
N SER A 534 -16.55 2.22 15.32
CA SER A 534 -15.73 1.28 14.54
C SER A 534 -16.45 -0.05 14.31
N LEU A 535 -17.17 -0.55 15.33
CA LEU A 535 -18.02 -1.73 15.19
C LEU A 535 -19.11 -1.47 14.16
N TYR A 536 -19.83 -0.35 14.24
CA TYR A 536 -20.88 0.03 13.28
C TYR A 536 -20.40 -0.05 11.82
N GLU A 537 -19.19 0.44 11.54
CA GLU A 537 -18.51 0.30 10.25
C GLU A 537 -18.26 -1.17 9.86
N GLN A 538 -17.68 -1.95 10.78
CA GLN A 538 -17.34 -3.36 10.52
C GLN A 538 -18.56 -4.23 10.21
N LEU A 539 -19.68 -4.00 10.90
CA LEU A 539 -20.94 -4.73 10.70
C LEU A 539 -21.43 -4.65 9.25
N GLN A 540 -21.10 -3.58 8.53
CA GLN A 540 -21.55 -3.42 7.15
C GLN A 540 -20.88 -4.40 6.20
N ASN A 541 -19.73 -4.95 6.59
CA ASN A 541 -19.02 -5.96 5.83
C ASN A 541 -19.42 -7.38 6.23
N VAL A 542 -20.23 -7.57 7.29
CA VAL A 542 -20.66 -8.89 7.75
C VAL A 542 -21.92 -9.33 7.00
N PRO A 543 -21.96 -10.56 6.43
CA PRO A 543 -23.16 -11.08 5.78
C PRO A 543 -24.38 -11.13 6.72
N ILE A 544 -25.57 -11.00 6.14
CA ILE A 544 -26.84 -11.11 6.86
C ILE A 544 -27.02 -12.54 7.41
N GLY A 545 -27.61 -12.66 8.60
CA GLY A 545 -27.91 -13.93 9.25
C GLY A 545 -26.75 -14.56 10.02
N ILE A 546 -25.55 -13.97 9.95
CA ILE A 546 -24.42 -14.35 10.79
C ILE A 546 -24.72 -13.98 12.24
N ALA A 547 -24.41 -14.89 13.16
CA ALA A 547 -24.55 -14.63 14.59
C ALA A 547 -23.38 -13.78 15.10
N ILE A 548 -23.67 -12.86 16.00
CA ILE A 548 -22.71 -12.06 16.74
C ILE A 548 -22.97 -12.26 18.23
N LYS A 549 -21.96 -12.79 18.92
CA LYS A 549 -21.92 -12.84 20.37
C LYS A 549 -21.48 -11.49 20.90
N CYS A 550 -22.26 -10.94 21.81
CA CYS A 550 -21.98 -9.70 22.51
C CYS A 550 -21.82 -10.00 23.99
N TYR A 551 -20.75 -9.49 24.58
CA TYR A 551 -20.49 -9.59 26.01
C TYR A 551 -20.70 -8.22 26.63
N PHE A 552 -21.58 -8.17 27.63
CA PHE A 552 -21.94 -6.96 28.34
C PHE A 552 -21.45 -7.01 29.77
N ASP A 553 -21.00 -5.88 30.28
CA ASP A 553 -20.82 -5.64 31.70
C ASP A 553 -22.13 -5.12 32.31
N ARG A 554 -22.68 -5.90 33.25
CA ARG A 554 -23.81 -5.54 34.09
C ARG A 554 -23.35 -5.56 35.55
N ASN A 555 -23.03 -4.39 36.09
CA ASN A 555 -22.59 -4.21 37.49
C ASN A 555 -21.38 -5.07 37.88
N GLY A 556 -20.43 -5.29 36.96
CA GLY A 556 -19.23 -6.10 37.15
C GLY A 556 -19.38 -7.57 36.74
N GLU A 557 -20.58 -8.02 36.36
CA GLU A 557 -20.82 -9.37 35.84
C GLU A 557 -20.90 -9.36 34.31
N THR A 558 -20.27 -10.34 33.67
CA THR A 558 -20.34 -10.50 32.21
C THR A 558 -21.60 -11.25 31.82
N VAL A 559 -22.43 -10.61 30.99
CA VAL A 559 -23.64 -11.18 30.41
C VAL A 559 -23.41 -11.43 28.93
N GLU A 560 -23.47 -12.69 28.51
CA GLU A 560 -23.41 -13.07 27.09
C GLU A 560 -24.80 -13.01 26.46
N SER A 561 -24.88 -12.46 25.26
CA SER A 561 -26.07 -12.50 24.41
C SER A 561 -25.69 -12.63 22.95
N THR A 562 -26.44 -13.43 22.22
CA THR A 562 -26.21 -13.67 20.79
C THR A 562 -27.31 -13.01 19.99
N PHE A 563 -26.91 -12.31 18.93
CA PHE A 563 -27.81 -11.66 17.99
C PHE A 563 -27.49 -12.08 16.57
N LYS A 564 -28.43 -11.95 15.65
CA LYS A 564 -28.18 -12.14 14.22
C LYS A 564 -28.08 -10.80 13.50
N ILE A 565 -27.18 -10.73 12.52
CA ILE A 565 -27.12 -9.59 11.60
C ILE A 565 -28.35 -9.56 10.72
N GLU A 566 -28.98 -8.39 10.65
CA GLU A 566 -30.18 -8.12 9.89
C GLU A 566 -30.00 -6.83 9.08
N SER A 567 -30.63 -6.79 7.90
CA SER A 567 -30.74 -5.58 7.10
C SER A 567 -31.97 -4.79 7.55
N GLN A 568 -31.80 -3.48 7.76
CA GLN A 568 -32.87 -2.61 8.22
C GLN A 568 -33.76 -2.13 7.05
N THR A 569 -35.04 -1.89 7.30
CA THR A 569 -36.00 -1.54 6.24
C THR A 569 -35.98 -0.06 5.87
N ASP A 570 -35.79 0.82 6.85
CA ASP A 570 -35.91 2.28 6.74
C ASP A 570 -34.65 3.04 7.19
N TRP A 571 -33.53 2.33 7.31
CA TRP A 571 -32.25 2.87 7.74
C TRP A 571 -31.19 2.54 6.69
N TYR A 572 -30.66 3.59 6.06
CA TYR A 572 -29.72 3.46 4.95
C TYR A 572 -28.29 3.73 5.39
N TRP A 573 -27.39 2.89 4.89
CA TRP A 573 -25.97 3.01 5.14
C TRP A 573 -25.40 4.00 4.12
N PRO A 574 -24.73 5.06 4.58
CA PRO A 574 -24.35 6.14 3.69
C PRO A 574 -23.01 5.93 2.97
N TRP A 575 -22.61 4.68 2.68
CA TRP A 575 -21.37 4.43 1.93
C TRP A 575 -21.39 5.20 0.63
N GLU A 576 -20.31 5.94 0.36
CA GLU A 576 -20.14 6.85 -0.76
C GLU A 576 -20.54 6.26 -2.13
N PHE A 577 -20.49 4.92 -2.29
CA PHE A 577 -20.74 4.23 -3.56
C PHE A 577 -21.73 3.06 -3.48
N ARG A 578 -22.52 2.94 -2.39
CA ARG A 578 -23.60 1.94 -2.22
C ARG A 578 -23.20 0.47 -2.46
N GLY A 579 -21.95 0.11 -2.17
CA GLY A 579 -21.41 -1.24 -2.36
C GLY A 579 -20.71 -1.48 -3.71
N LEU A 580 -20.62 -0.48 -4.58
CA LEU A 580 -19.76 -0.55 -5.77
C LEU A 580 -18.29 -0.56 -5.36
N ASN A 581 -17.50 -1.43 -5.99
CA ASN A 581 -16.06 -1.46 -5.83
C ASN A 581 -15.40 -0.66 -6.96
N LEU A 582 -14.88 0.54 -6.65
CA LEU A 582 -14.24 1.41 -7.63
C LEU A 582 -12.72 1.32 -7.52
N GLN A 583 -12.04 1.32 -8.66
CA GLN A 583 -10.59 1.39 -8.70
C GLN A 583 -10.09 2.75 -8.19
N SER A 584 -8.91 2.79 -7.57
CA SER A 584 -8.23 4.06 -7.24
C SER A 584 -8.11 4.97 -8.47
N LEU A 585 -8.18 6.28 -8.28
CA LEU A 585 -7.94 7.23 -9.36
C LEU A 585 -6.52 7.06 -9.88
N GLN A 586 -6.38 6.81 -11.18
CA GLN A 586 -5.07 6.69 -11.82
C GLN A 586 -4.90 7.73 -12.93
N ARG A 587 -3.67 8.23 -13.04
CA ARG A 587 -3.25 9.23 -14.02
C ARG A 587 -1.92 8.79 -14.64
N MET A 588 -1.70 9.16 -15.89
CA MET A 588 -0.42 8.98 -16.54
C MET A 588 0.42 10.25 -16.39
N HIS A 589 1.67 10.09 -15.98
CA HIS A 589 2.67 11.15 -15.96
C HIS A 589 3.72 10.86 -17.03
N TYR A 590 3.77 11.72 -18.04
CA TYR A 590 4.75 11.67 -19.12
C TYR A 590 5.83 12.73 -18.91
N ALA A 591 7.06 12.42 -19.28
CA ALA A 591 8.08 13.44 -19.49
C ALA A 591 7.72 14.29 -20.70
N ASN A 592 7.77 15.62 -20.55
CA ASN A 592 7.42 16.54 -21.64
C ASN A 592 8.57 16.77 -22.63
N SER A 593 9.81 16.44 -22.21
CA SER A 593 11.02 16.58 -23.01
C SER A 593 12.15 15.70 -22.45
N PHE A 594 13.23 15.52 -23.20
CA PHE A 594 14.39 14.77 -22.72
C PHE A 594 15.02 15.36 -21.42
N PRO A 595 15.24 16.68 -21.28
CA PRO A 595 15.69 17.25 -20.01
C PRO A 595 14.72 17.00 -18.84
N ASP A 596 13.42 17.02 -19.13
CA ASP A 596 12.38 16.71 -18.16
C ASP A 596 12.43 15.23 -17.74
N ALA A 597 12.64 14.30 -18.68
CA ALA A 597 12.84 12.88 -18.39
C ALA A 597 14.05 12.63 -17.49
N VAL A 598 15.18 13.32 -17.74
CA VAL A 598 16.36 13.25 -16.86
C VAL A 598 16.07 13.82 -15.47
N ALA A 599 15.37 14.96 -15.39
CA ALA A 599 14.98 15.57 -14.12
C ALA A 599 14.05 14.67 -13.30
N LEU A 600 13.04 14.08 -13.94
CA LEU A 600 12.14 13.11 -13.33
C LEU A 600 12.89 11.85 -12.89
N GLY A 601 13.81 11.36 -13.72
CA GLY A 601 14.67 10.22 -13.38
C GLY A 601 15.56 10.47 -12.16
N LEU A 602 16.13 11.68 -12.04
CA LEU A 602 16.88 12.12 -10.86
C LEU A 602 15.99 12.21 -9.62
N THR A 603 14.82 12.84 -9.74
CA THR A 603 13.86 12.97 -8.63
C THR A 603 13.40 11.60 -8.15
N GLU A 604 13.04 10.69 -9.06
CA GLU A 604 12.63 9.33 -8.72
C GLU A 604 13.76 8.58 -8.02
N THR A 605 14.98 8.61 -8.58
CA THR A 605 16.14 7.94 -8.00
C THR A 605 16.45 8.48 -6.61
N TRP A 606 16.46 9.80 -6.45
CA TRP A 606 16.69 10.44 -5.15
C TRP A 606 15.63 10.05 -4.12
N LYS A 607 14.37 10.00 -4.54
CA LYS A 607 13.28 9.55 -3.70
C LYS A 607 13.49 8.12 -3.24
N ARG A 608 13.75 7.17 -4.17
CA ARG A 608 14.03 5.77 -3.82
C ARG A 608 15.24 5.64 -2.91
N PHE A 609 16.27 6.44 -3.15
CA PHE A 609 17.44 6.50 -2.30
C PHE A 609 17.09 6.90 -0.85
N THR A 610 16.32 7.98 -0.67
CA THR A 610 15.90 8.42 0.67
C THR A 610 14.95 7.45 1.38
N GLU A 611 14.07 6.79 0.64
CA GLU A 611 13.17 5.75 1.16
C GLU A 611 13.95 4.58 1.76
N VAL A 612 14.98 4.09 1.05
CA VAL A 612 15.84 2.99 1.55
C VAL A 612 16.61 3.41 2.80
N LEU A 613 17.22 4.60 2.80
CA LEU A 613 17.92 5.11 4.00
C LEU A 613 16.98 5.24 5.21
N TYR A 614 15.74 5.67 4.99
CA TYR A 614 14.74 5.78 6.04
C TYR A 614 14.33 4.40 6.59
N GLN A 615 14.13 3.41 5.71
CA GLN A 615 13.85 2.03 6.12
C GLN A 615 14.99 1.45 6.95
N LEU A 616 16.24 1.67 6.55
CA LEU A 616 17.42 1.27 7.32
C LEU A 616 17.47 1.97 8.70
N LYS A 617 17.17 3.28 8.76
CA LYS A 617 17.11 4.03 10.02
C LYS A 617 16.05 3.45 10.96
N ILE A 618 14.83 3.18 10.47
CA ILE A 618 13.78 2.59 11.30
C ILE A 618 14.18 1.21 11.82
N LEU A 619 14.76 0.37 10.96
CA LEU A 619 15.19 -0.98 11.32
C LEU A 619 16.20 -0.94 12.48
N VAL A 620 17.21 -0.08 12.37
CA VAL A 620 18.24 0.07 13.42
C VAL A 620 17.67 0.67 14.70
N THR A 621 16.66 1.55 14.61
CA THR A 621 16.01 2.14 15.79
C THR A 621 14.97 1.23 16.45
N GLY A 622 14.64 0.07 15.86
CA GLY A 622 13.67 -0.88 16.42
C GLY A 622 12.22 -0.37 16.50
N LYS A 623 11.90 0.71 15.78
CA LYS A 623 10.57 1.37 15.84
C LYS A 623 9.47 0.57 15.11
N VAL A 624 9.82 -0.38 14.25
CA VAL A 624 8.89 -1.24 13.47
C VAL A 624 9.37 -2.69 13.50
N GLY A 625 8.43 -3.65 13.53
CA GLY A 625 8.71 -5.09 13.51
C GLY A 625 9.33 -5.57 12.18
N MET A 626 9.95 -6.75 12.19
CA MET A 626 10.64 -7.34 11.03
C MET A 626 9.68 -7.95 9.97
N ASP A 627 8.37 -7.85 10.16
CA ASP A 627 7.36 -8.52 9.33
C ASP A 627 7.23 -7.91 7.92
N GLY A 628 7.80 -6.71 7.71
CA GLY A 628 7.82 -6.04 6.41
C GLY A 628 9.00 -6.41 5.50
N PHE A 629 10.02 -7.12 5.99
CA PHE A 629 11.22 -7.42 5.21
C PHE A 629 11.04 -8.72 4.42
N GLY A 630 11.12 -8.62 3.09
CA GLY A 630 11.05 -9.76 2.18
C GLY A 630 12.41 -10.17 1.65
N GLY A 631 12.62 -11.48 1.55
CA GLY A 631 13.79 -12.08 0.93
C GLY A 631 13.67 -12.25 -0.58
N PRO A 632 14.54 -13.09 -1.17
CA PRO A 632 14.59 -13.29 -2.61
C PRO A 632 13.26 -13.75 -3.23
N ILE A 633 12.49 -14.61 -2.54
CA ILE A 633 11.22 -15.13 -3.06
C ILE A 633 10.21 -14.00 -3.17
N LYS A 634 10.09 -13.19 -2.11
CA LYS A 634 9.20 -12.04 -2.08
C LYS A 634 9.62 -10.97 -3.09
N ILE A 635 10.92 -10.76 -3.32
CA ILE A 635 11.42 -9.86 -4.37
C ILE A 635 10.99 -10.35 -5.76
N PHE A 636 11.12 -11.66 -6.05
CA PHE A 636 10.67 -12.22 -7.33
C PHE A 636 9.15 -12.10 -7.53
N GLN A 637 8.35 -12.28 -6.47
CA GLN A 637 6.90 -12.10 -6.52
C GLN A 637 6.51 -10.65 -6.81
N VAL A 638 7.12 -9.69 -6.09
CA VAL A 638 6.89 -8.26 -6.32
C VAL A 638 7.33 -7.85 -7.72
N ALA A 639 8.47 -8.35 -8.19
CA ALA A 639 8.95 -8.09 -9.54
C ALA A 639 8.00 -8.62 -10.63
N GLY A 640 7.47 -9.84 -10.45
CA GLY A 640 6.47 -10.42 -11.33
C GLY A 640 5.17 -9.62 -11.37
N ALA A 641 4.71 -9.16 -10.19
CA ALA A 641 3.54 -8.29 -10.08
C ALA A 641 3.76 -6.92 -10.76
N GLU A 642 4.90 -6.26 -10.56
CA GLU A 642 5.20 -5.00 -11.23
C GLU A 642 5.32 -5.17 -12.76
N ALA A 643 5.88 -6.30 -13.22
CA ALA A 643 5.99 -6.62 -14.64
C ALA A 643 4.62 -6.84 -15.31
N SER A 644 3.63 -7.40 -14.59
CA SER A 644 2.29 -7.60 -15.12
C SER A 644 1.53 -6.27 -15.31
N HIS A 645 1.92 -5.22 -14.58
CA HIS A 645 1.38 -3.86 -14.72
C HIS A 645 2.03 -3.03 -15.85
N GLY A 646 2.94 -3.61 -16.62
CA GLY A 646 3.52 -3.01 -17.83
C GLY A 646 4.96 -2.53 -17.70
N ILE A 647 5.54 -2.12 -18.82
CA ILE A 647 6.98 -1.85 -18.93
C ILE A 647 7.45 -0.67 -18.06
N SER A 648 6.67 0.40 -17.95
CA SER A 648 7.03 1.57 -17.14
C SER A 648 7.14 1.20 -15.65
N ARG A 649 6.29 0.29 -15.17
CA ARG A 649 6.32 -0.22 -13.79
C ARG A 649 7.54 -1.09 -13.54
N LEU A 650 7.86 -1.98 -14.47
CA LEU A 650 9.10 -2.75 -14.43
C LEU A 650 10.34 -1.85 -14.40
N LEU A 651 10.40 -0.81 -15.24
CA LEU A 651 11.51 0.14 -15.26
C LEU A 651 11.67 0.89 -13.93
N LEU A 652 10.57 1.36 -13.32
CA LEU A 652 10.60 1.97 -11.98
C LEU A 652 11.02 0.99 -10.89
N PHE A 653 10.62 -0.28 -11.01
CA PHE A 653 11.08 -1.33 -10.12
C PHE A 653 12.60 -1.56 -10.25
N LEU A 654 13.14 -1.56 -11.47
CA LEU A 654 14.59 -1.61 -11.71
C LEU A 654 15.31 -0.37 -11.16
N THR A 655 14.72 0.82 -11.28
CA THR A 655 15.22 2.04 -10.62
C THR A 655 15.33 1.84 -9.12
N PHE A 656 14.26 1.34 -8.48
CA PHE A 656 14.25 1.06 -7.04
C PHE A 656 15.33 0.06 -6.64
N LEU A 657 15.42 -1.09 -7.33
CA LEU A 657 16.43 -2.11 -7.06
C LEU A 657 17.85 -1.59 -7.25
N SER A 658 18.10 -0.85 -8.32
CA SER A 658 19.43 -0.31 -8.61
C SER A 658 19.86 0.73 -7.58
N ALA A 659 18.96 1.63 -7.16
CA ALA A 659 19.22 2.57 -6.08
C ALA A 659 19.46 1.86 -4.73
N ASN A 660 18.70 0.80 -4.44
CA ASN A 660 18.86 0.01 -3.22
C ASN A 660 20.21 -0.73 -3.20
N LEU A 661 20.58 -1.40 -4.30
CA LEU A 661 21.88 -2.05 -4.44
C LEU A 661 23.04 -1.07 -4.32
N ALA A 662 22.91 0.15 -4.87
CA ALA A 662 23.91 1.19 -4.69
C ALA A 662 24.11 1.54 -3.20
N ILE A 663 23.04 1.71 -2.43
CA ILE A 663 23.13 2.01 -0.99
C ILE A 663 23.72 0.83 -0.23
N LEU A 664 23.19 -0.38 -0.43
CA LEU A 664 23.62 -1.57 0.29
C LEU A 664 25.10 -1.86 0.02
N ASN A 665 25.55 -1.80 -1.24
CA ASN A 665 26.95 -2.01 -1.58
C ASN A 665 27.85 -0.92 -1.03
N PHE A 666 27.35 0.30 -0.81
CA PHE A 666 28.12 1.38 -0.19
C PHE A 666 28.19 1.32 1.35
N LEU A 667 27.42 0.44 2.01
CA LEU A 667 27.53 0.25 3.45
C LEU A 667 28.95 -0.22 3.83
N PRO A 668 29.49 0.22 4.98
CA PRO A 668 30.84 -0.14 5.42
C PRO A 668 30.88 -1.58 5.98
N ILE A 669 30.45 -2.54 5.19
CA ILE A 669 30.44 -3.97 5.48
C ILE A 669 31.64 -4.57 4.73
N PRO A 670 32.61 -5.20 5.41
CA PRO A 670 33.87 -5.67 4.82
C PRO A 670 33.76 -6.55 3.56
N ALA A 671 32.60 -7.18 3.31
CA ALA A 671 32.35 -8.05 2.16
C ALA A 671 31.69 -7.33 0.96
N LEU A 672 31.39 -6.04 1.08
CA LEU A 672 30.80 -5.19 0.05
C LEU A 672 31.79 -4.10 -0.36
N ASP A 673 31.51 -3.41 -1.46
CA ASP A 673 32.32 -2.30 -1.97
C ASP A 673 32.64 -1.24 -0.90
N GLY A 674 31.65 -0.88 -0.08
CA GLY A 674 31.79 0.06 1.02
C GLY A 674 32.75 -0.41 2.12
N GLY A 675 32.93 -1.72 2.29
CA GLY A 675 33.96 -2.31 3.14
C GLY A 675 35.37 -2.08 2.60
N HIS A 676 35.57 -2.34 1.31
CA HIS A 676 36.82 -2.00 0.63
C HIS A 676 37.09 -0.50 0.65
N MET A 677 36.05 0.31 0.49
CA MET A 677 36.11 1.76 0.59
C MET A 677 36.55 2.22 1.99
N MET A 678 36.06 1.56 3.04
CA MET A 678 36.46 1.80 4.43
C MET A 678 37.94 1.48 4.65
N PHE A 679 38.45 0.37 4.12
CA PHE A 679 39.87 0.03 4.21
C PHE A 679 40.76 1.03 3.45
N LEU A 680 40.39 1.42 2.23
CA LEU A 680 41.13 2.41 1.46
C LEU A 680 41.13 3.81 2.10
N THR A 681 40.00 4.19 2.71
CA THR A 681 39.91 5.46 3.45
C THR A 681 40.86 5.47 4.63
N ALA A 682 40.92 4.36 5.38
CA ALA A 682 41.86 4.22 6.48
C ALA A 682 43.32 4.16 5.99
N GLU A 683 43.61 3.52 4.86
CA GLU A 683 44.93 3.57 4.21
C GLU A 683 45.33 5.01 3.82
N ALA A 684 44.41 5.77 3.20
CA ALA A 684 44.64 7.16 2.81
C ALA A 684 44.95 8.07 4.02
N VAL A 685 44.25 7.87 5.15
CA VAL A 685 44.46 8.63 6.38
C VAL A 685 45.76 8.22 7.09
N LEU A 686 46.06 6.93 7.13
CA LEU A 686 47.23 6.39 7.83
C LEU A 686 48.53 6.51 7.02
N GLY A 687 48.44 6.78 5.71
CA GLY A 687 49.58 6.86 4.81
C GLY A 687 50.34 5.54 4.62
N ARG A 688 49.77 4.42 5.10
CA ARG A 688 50.34 3.08 5.03
C ARG A 688 49.24 2.03 4.80
N PRO A 689 49.52 0.94 4.08
CA PRO A 689 48.54 -0.12 3.85
C PRO A 689 48.10 -0.76 5.17
N ILE A 690 46.83 -1.14 5.23
CA ILE A 690 46.26 -1.89 6.35
C ILE A 690 46.80 -3.31 6.32
N ASN A 691 46.94 -3.92 7.50
CA ASN A 691 47.34 -5.32 7.62
C ASN A 691 46.39 -6.23 6.83
N GLU A 692 46.89 -6.86 5.76
CA GLU A 692 46.12 -7.74 4.87
C GLU A 692 45.44 -8.88 5.63
N ALA A 693 46.11 -9.48 6.62
CA ALA A 693 45.54 -10.53 7.45
C ALA A 693 44.33 -10.03 8.26
N MET A 694 44.32 -8.75 8.65
CA MET A 694 43.18 -8.14 9.33
C MET A 694 42.04 -7.86 8.35
N GLN A 695 42.36 -7.38 7.14
CA GLN A 695 41.38 -7.15 6.09
C GLN A 695 40.67 -8.46 5.68
N VAL A 696 41.42 -9.55 5.47
CA VAL A 696 40.87 -10.87 5.15
C VAL A 696 39.96 -11.39 6.27
N ARG A 697 40.37 -11.29 7.54
CA ARG A 697 39.53 -11.71 8.68
C ARG A 697 38.24 -10.93 8.79
N LEU A 698 38.31 -9.60 8.63
CA LEU A 698 37.13 -8.74 8.67
C LEU A 698 36.20 -9.01 7.49
N THR A 699 36.76 -9.22 6.29
CA THR A 699 36.01 -9.59 5.08
C THR A 699 35.29 -10.92 5.28
N MET A 700 35.99 -11.95 5.77
CA MET A 700 35.41 -13.26 6.07
C MET A 700 34.29 -13.17 7.12
N PHE A 701 34.50 -12.38 8.18
CA PHE A 701 33.46 -12.11 9.17
C PHE A 701 32.24 -11.46 8.52
N GLY A 702 32.45 -10.45 7.66
CA GLY A 702 31.39 -9.82 6.87
C GLY A 702 30.62 -10.82 5.99
N VAL A 703 31.32 -11.68 5.26
CA VAL A 703 30.72 -12.73 4.42
C VAL A 703 29.89 -13.69 5.26
N ILE A 704 30.42 -14.18 6.39
CA ILE A 704 29.68 -15.08 7.29
C ILE A 704 28.42 -14.39 7.80
N CYS A 705 28.49 -13.12 8.22
CA CYS A 705 27.33 -12.36 8.66
C CYS A 705 26.29 -12.21 7.54
N LEU A 706 26.71 -11.86 6.31
CA LEU A 706 25.82 -11.73 5.16
C LEU A 706 25.16 -13.05 4.78
N LEU A 707 25.91 -14.15 4.72
CA LEU A 707 25.37 -15.49 4.47
C LEU A 707 24.41 -15.94 5.57
N SER A 708 24.70 -15.61 6.83
CA SER A 708 23.82 -15.92 7.96
C SER A 708 22.50 -15.14 7.85
N LEU A 709 22.58 -13.84 7.53
CA LEU A 709 21.40 -13.00 7.30
C LEU A 709 20.58 -13.50 6.11
N MET A 710 21.23 -13.83 5.00
CA MET A 710 20.58 -14.37 3.81
C MET A 710 19.88 -15.70 4.11
N GLY A 711 20.54 -16.60 4.85
CA GLY A 711 19.94 -17.85 5.30
C GLY A 711 18.72 -17.62 6.20
N PHE A 712 18.82 -16.70 7.16
CA PHE A 712 17.71 -16.31 8.03
C PHE A 712 16.51 -15.77 7.23
N VAL A 713 16.77 -14.84 6.30
CA VAL A 713 15.74 -14.22 5.46
C VAL A 713 15.10 -15.23 4.51
N ILE A 714 15.87 -16.16 3.92
CA ILE A 714 15.33 -17.23 3.08
C ILE A 714 14.48 -18.19 3.91
N ILE A 715 14.91 -18.57 5.12
CA ILE A 715 14.11 -19.43 6.00
C ILE A 715 12.79 -18.72 6.38
N LYS A 716 12.86 -17.43 6.72
CA LYS A 716 11.66 -16.62 6.98
C LYS A 716 10.74 -16.59 5.76
N ASP A 717 11.27 -16.30 4.58
CA ASP A 717 10.50 -16.31 3.33
C ASP A 717 9.83 -17.67 3.07
N LEU A 718 10.52 -18.78 3.34
CA LEU A 718 9.95 -20.12 3.19
C LEU A 718 8.85 -20.38 4.22
N LEU A 719 9.03 -19.96 5.46
CA LEU A 719 8.00 -20.07 6.51
C LEU A 719 6.80 -19.17 6.26
N ASP A 720 7.00 -18.00 5.63
CA ASP A 720 5.91 -17.11 5.23
C ASP A 720 5.20 -17.63 3.95
N PHE A 721 5.88 -18.48 3.16
CA PHE A 721 5.35 -19.07 1.93
C PHE A 721 4.51 -20.33 2.15
N PHE A 722 4.89 -21.19 3.11
CA PHE A 722 4.17 -22.41 3.49
C PHE A 722 3.18 -22.16 4.61
#